data_AF-A0A7Y7CBY8-F1
#
_entry.id   AF-A0A7Y7CBY8-F1
#
_cell.length_a   1.000
_cell.length_b   1.000
_cell.length_c   1.000
_cell.angle_alpha   90.00
_cell.angle_beta   90.00
_cell.angle_gamma   90.00
#
_symmetry.space_group_name_H-M   'P 1'
#
loop_
_entity.id
_entity.type
_entity.pdbx_description
1 polymer ?
#
loop_
_entity_poly.entity_id
_entity_poly.type
_entity_poly.pdbx_seq_one_letter_code
_entity_poly.pdbx_strand_id
1 'polypeptide(L)'
;MPGVLPVKRATLTVLAACAGLTVGCSDTQATTGFAGLSGTYDLTLVGDLVFVTSSDRDELQVLDLAANPKQFISAPNPLQTLAIPVLDRPDSLTHDVGFKADGSELPGPYVYARSAGASQISVVAAARARLVQMQRFTGRSLVTAFAARSPDVRPEGEPPAPSVLYYAIQDPDALLDTDTGGARIERQLVPGPEALEAGEVAPPSVTLFCLQVGESVQAMTVLPGNQLVVATRQASGQAGRTLVVTDTGPTASADCLTPSAATRDLSAGFDNTPVRFVVSHPRVTLRQDDPSTPTVNEFSEMPAGQFVYGIKDEVACGGAPECTGVLAVDTTTGLRATDLSGAPMFPIRPPDGLPTGLALVPSALLQFIVIGEGGSVVTNDVGSVPLLGLMPSSNGTITAFSAGDRRHFDLDSRKAFFTAVARNASEEAIEIGANVNTLVNVSQSLNYPCDPANPTGQRTADQTGLFEGSVPDGIFRFVYQGAFPGMIDLQRDLSTPTTFEVPQSAVASQQVREGDVVVLASLDIICTTDLVVSSVQPAAEAGRARLETLTPIPESCSQLPLFTVRASGPQSFLLVDQNGTLLSRDVTGTSATVPGYEIPTAYTFHSADFLATTSLSGCDSGALTVPLYPTTPPPLRLRAEAVQSLVRGDRYVVTVGSGVATYVAGVDTSNNSGAALQFYTLPGPVAASQAGGAGLAYIAYPSADGILQVNLELLFPNALNAQALVRLD
;
A
#
# COMPACT_ATOMS: atom_id res chain seq x y z
N MET A 1 -60.12 -24.31 -59.89
CA MET A 1 -59.38 -23.90 -61.11
C MET A 1 -59.09 -22.42 -61.00
N PRO A 2 -57.90 -21.89 -61.34
CA PRO A 2 -56.56 -22.47 -61.53
C PRO A 2 -55.74 -22.33 -60.21
N GLY A 3 -54.48 -22.71 -60.00
CA GLY A 3 -53.35 -23.20 -60.80
C GLY A 3 -52.11 -23.19 -59.87
N VAL A 4 -51.18 -24.11 -60.07
CA VAL A 4 -50.15 -24.56 -59.12
C VAL A 4 -48.75 -23.97 -59.47
N LEU A 5 -48.01 -23.49 -58.44
CA LEU A 5 -46.54 -23.35 -58.26
C LEU A 5 -45.72 -22.41 -59.19
N PRO A 6 -44.46 -22.03 -58.87
CA PRO A 6 -43.80 -21.77 -57.57
C PRO A 6 -43.03 -20.42 -57.53
N VAL A 7 -42.66 -20.00 -56.31
CA VAL A 7 -41.72 -18.91 -56.02
C VAL A 7 -40.34 -19.18 -56.62
N LYS A 8 -39.85 -18.30 -57.53
CA LYS A 8 -38.43 -18.21 -57.90
C LYS A 8 -38.01 -16.76 -58.23
N ARG A 9 -37.16 -16.24 -57.33
CA ARG A 9 -35.89 -15.50 -57.57
C ARG A 9 -35.81 -14.64 -58.85
N ALA A 10 -35.96 -13.32 -58.73
CA ALA A 10 -35.31 -12.35 -59.64
C ALA A 10 -35.39 -10.87 -59.18
N THR A 11 -35.35 -10.56 -57.88
CA THR A 11 -35.40 -9.14 -57.44
C THR A 11 -34.50 -8.81 -56.25
N LEU A 12 -33.39 -9.54 -56.11
CA LEU A 12 -32.42 -9.32 -55.00
C LEU A 12 -30.96 -9.38 -55.45
N THR A 13 -30.67 -8.98 -56.70
CA THR A 13 -29.31 -9.15 -57.28
C THR A 13 -28.80 -7.94 -58.08
N VAL A 14 -29.40 -6.75 -57.91
CA VAL A 14 -28.85 -5.49 -58.47
C VAL A 14 -28.60 -4.41 -57.41
N LEU A 15 -29.17 -4.54 -56.20
CA LEU A 15 -28.83 -3.68 -55.05
C LEU A 15 -27.70 -4.23 -54.16
N ALA A 16 -27.18 -5.43 -54.45
CA ALA A 16 -26.07 -6.05 -53.70
C ALA A 16 -24.69 -5.91 -54.39
N ALA A 17 -24.58 -5.13 -55.46
CA ALA A 17 -23.32 -4.94 -56.20
C ALA A 17 -22.70 -3.54 -56.08
N CYS A 18 -23.31 -2.62 -55.34
CA CYS A 18 -22.73 -1.28 -55.07
C CYS A 18 -22.51 -1.00 -53.56
N ALA A 19 -22.68 -2.00 -52.69
CA ALA A 19 -22.35 -1.90 -51.26
C ALA A 19 -21.00 -2.56 -50.88
N GLY A 20 -20.22 -3.01 -51.89
CA GLY A 20 -18.99 -3.78 -51.70
C GLY A 20 -17.68 -3.03 -52.00
N LEU A 21 -17.71 -1.71 -52.23
CA LEU A 21 -16.51 -0.93 -52.60
C LEU A 21 -16.34 0.38 -51.80
N THR A 22 -16.98 0.51 -50.64
CA THR A 22 -16.73 1.60 -49.67
C THR A 22 -16.29 1.11 -48.29
N VAL A 23 -15.83 -0.15 -48.18
CA VAL A 23 -15.09 -0.64 -47.02
C VAL A 23 -13.62 -0.75 -47.42
N GLY A 24 -13.02 0.42 -47.63
CA GLY A 24 -11.61 0.61 -47.95
C GLY A 24 -11.22 2.00 -47.50
N CYS A 25 -10.48 2.05 -46.39
CA CYS A 25 -9.95 3.24 -45.70
C CYS A 25 -10.99 4.15 -45.00
N SER A 26 -11.29 3.89 -43.73
CA SER A 26 -10.67 4.61 -42.62
C SER A 26 -11.06 3.98 -41.28
N ASP A 27 -10.29 4.30 -40.25
CA ASP A 27 -10.46 3.93 -38.84
C ASP A 27 -9.89 2.58 -38.40
N THR A 28 -8.60 2.39 -38.67
CA THR A 28 -7.67 2.04 -37.59
C THR A 28 -7.54 3.23 -36.61
N GLN A 29 -8.61 3.52 -35.87
CA GLN A 29 -8.51 4.13 -34.53
C GLN A 29 -8.67 3.00 -33.51
N ALA A 30 -7.87 1.95 -33.66
CA ALA A 30 -7.63 1.04 -32.55
C ALA A 30 -6.68 1.77 -31.61
N THR A 31 -7.25 2.40 -30.57
CA THR A 31 -6.65 2.55 -29.23
C THR A 31 -5.14 2.80 -29.18
N THR A 32 -4.58 3.63 -30.07
CA THR A 32 -3.26 4.18 -29.83
C THR A 32 -3.48 5.19 -28.71
N GLY A 33 -2.98 4.93 -27.51
CA GLY A 33 -2.85 5.96 -26.48
C GLY A 33 -2.25 7.23 -27.11
N PHE A 34 -2.53 8.40 -26.56
CA PHE A 34 -2.15 9.71 -27.14
C PHE A 34 -0.64 9.85 -27.49
N ALA A 35 0.22 8.93 -27.02
CA ALA A 35 1.65 8.83 -27.29
C ALA A 35 2.06 7.78 -28.36
N GLY A 36 1.13 6.97 -28.88
CA GLY A 36 1.45 5.87 -29.79
C GLY A 36 2.17 4.69 -29.14
N LEU A 37 2.14 4.58 -27.81
CA LEU A 37 2.58 3.40 -27.06
C LEU A 37 1.49 2.31 -27.07
N SER A 38 1.88 1.06 -26.84
CA SER A 38 0.97 -0.09 -26.68
C SER A 38 1.63 -1.13 -25.79
N GLY A 39 1.01 -1.47 -24.65
CA GLY A 39 1.62 -2.33 -23.65
C GLY A 39 2.77 -1.65 -22.91
N THR A 40 2.48 -0.57 -22.17
CA THR A 40 3.50 0.15 -21.38
C THR A 40 3.66 -0.49 -20.01
N TYR A 41 4.58 -1.46 -19.89
CA TYR A 41 4.80 -2.23 -18.66
C TYR A 41 5.96 -1.74 -17.80
N ASP A 42 7.00 -1.15 -18.39
CA ASP A 42 8.15 -0.66 -17.63
C ASP A 42 8.76 0.60 -18.24
N LEU A 43 9.49 1.35 -17.41
CA LEU A 43 10.23 2.53 -17.82
C LEU A 43 11.51 2.70 -16.99
N THR A 44 12.51 3.35 -17.57
CA THR A 44 13.75 3.65 -16.85
C THR A 44 14.33 4.99 -17.28
N LEU A 45 15.04 5.66 -16.37
CA LEU A 45 15.63 6.98 -16.60
C LEU A 45 17.15 6.83 -16.74
N VAL A 46 17.72 7.39 -17.80
CA VAL A 46 19.18 7.54 -17.95
C VAL A 46 19.49 8.97 -18.38
N GLY A 47 20.12 9.73 -17.48
CA GLY A 47 20.33 11.17 -17.69
C GLY A 47 19.01 11.91 -17.88
N ASP A 48 18.86 12.62 -19.01
CA ASP A 48 17.66 13.37 -19.38
C ASP A 48 16.72 12.59 -20.32
N LEU A 49 16.84 11.26 -20.38
CA LEU A 49 16.06 10.40 -21.28
C LEU A 49 15.27 9.35 -20.50
N VAL A 50 13.96 9.27 -20.74
CA VAL A 50 13.12 8.19 -20.20
C VAL A 50 12.86 7.18 -21.31
N PHE A 51 13.33 5.95 -21.11
CA PHE A 51 13.10 4.80 -21.99
C PHE A 51 11.85 4.07 -21.54
N VAL A 52 11.03 3.65 -22.51
CA VAL A 52 9.68 3.16 -22.28
C VAL A 52 9.45 1.92 -23.12
N THR A 53 8.92 0.87 -22.51
CA THR A 53 8.50 -0.33 -23.26
C THR A 53 7.22 -0.05 -24.05
N SER A 54 7.19 -0.50 -25.30
CA SER A 54 5.97 -0.62 -26.11
C SER A 54 5.85 -2.08 -26.54
N SER A 55 5.32 -2.91 -25.62
CA SER A 55 5.41 -4.37 -25.75
C SER A 55 4.69 -4.93 -26.97
N ASP A 56 3.55 -4.39 -27.37
CA ASP A 56 2.82 -4.93 -28.52
C ASP A 56 3.47 -4.56 -29.87
N ARG A 57 4.52 -3.71 -29.83
CA ARG A 57 5.26 -3.26 -31.01
C ARG A 57 6.73 -3.67 -31.01
N ASP A 58 7.16 -4.45 -30.01
CA ASP A 58 8.53 -4.98 -29.92
C ASP A 58 9.60 -3.86 -29.97
N GLU A 59 9.29 -2.69 -29.40
CA GLU A 59 10.13 -1.49 -29.48
C GLU A 59 10.27 -0.77 -28.13
N LEU A 60 11.32 0.06 -28.02
CA LEU A 60 11.42 1.10 -27.00
C LEU A 60 11.20 2.47 -27.62
N GLN A 61 10.45 3.32 -26.91
CA GLN A 61 10.35 4.74 -27.21
C GLN A 61 11.10 5.56 -26.16
N VAL A 62 11.57 6.75 -26.56
CA VAL A 62 12.42 7.59 -25.71
C VAL A 62 11.82 8.98 -25.56
N LEU A 63 11.47 9.37 -24.34
CA LEU A 63 11.01 10.70 -23.99
C LEU A 63 12.21 11.58 -23.63
N ASP A 64 12.33 12.73 -24.29
CA ASP A 64 13.39 13.71 -24.04
C ASP A 64 12.94 14.72 -22.97
N LEU A 65 13.60 14.68 -21.81
CA LEU A 65 13.28 15.57 -20.69
C LEU A 65 13.83 16.98 -20.86
N ALA A 66 14.80 17.18 -21.75
CA ALA A 66 15.37 18.49 -22.05
C ALA A 66 14.49 19.30 -23.03
N ALA A 67 13.55 18.65 -23.73
CA ALA A 67 12.60 19.31 -24.63
C ALA A 67 11.49 20.04 -23.85
N ASN A 68 11.01 21.18 -24.38
CA ASN A 68 9.87 21.91 -23.82
C ASN A 68 8.90 22.36 -24.93
N PRO A 69 7.66 21.81 -25.00
CA PRO A 69 7.15 20.76 -24.12
C PRO A 69 7.95 19.46 -24.28
N LYS A 70 7.95 18.63 -23.23
CA LYS A 70 8.58 17.31 -23.27
C LYS A 70 7.88 16.47 -24.32
N GLN A 71 8.67 15.80 -25.14
CA GLN A 71 8.18 15.06 -26.29
C GLN A 71 9.07 13.85 -26.55
N PHE A 72 8.47 12.83 -27.17
CA PHE A 72 9.23 11.68 -27.65
C PHE A 72 10.20 12.14 -28.75
N ILE A 73 11.40 11.59 -28.73
CA ILE A 73 12.40 11.84 -29.77
C ILE A 73 11.81 11.41 -31.10
N SER A 74 11.88 12.28 -32.12
CA SER A 74 11.38 11.97 -33.45
C SER A 74 12.34 11.03 -34.19
N ALA A 75 11.78 10.14 -35.01
CA ALA A 75 12.56 9.40 -35.99
C ALA A 75 13.19 10.36 -37.02
N PRO A 76 14.17 9.91 -37.83
CA PRO A 76 14.72 10.73 -38.93
C PRO A 76 13.65 11.29 -39.88
N ASN A 77 12.48 10.65 -39.96
CA ASN A 77 11.27 11.21 -40.54
C ASN A 77 10.42 11.88 -39.43
N PRO A 78 10.18 13.20 -39.47
CA PRO A 78 9.60 13.96 -38.35
C PRO A 78 8.13 13.66 -38.05
N LEU A 79 7.46 12.79 -38.82
CA LEU A 79 6.06 12.41 -38.62
C LEU A 79 5.87 11.27 -37.61
N GLN A 80 6.94 10.58 -37.21
CA GLN A 80 6.89 9.43 -36.32
C GLN A 80 7.86 9.59 -35.15
N THR A 81 7.50 9.01 -34.00
CA THR A 81 8.41 8.87 -32.87
C THR A 81 9.50 7.87 -33.21
N LEU A 82 10.67 8.03 -32.60
CA LEU A 82 11.78 7.09 -32.72
C LEU A 82 11.37 5.77 -32.06
N ALA A 83 11.26 4.74 -32.89
CA ALA A 83 11.13 3.36 -32.47
C ALA A 83 12.50 2.71 -32.47
N ILE A 84 12.96 2.24 -31.31
CA ILE A 84 14.17 1.40 -31.21
C ILE A 84 13.70 -0.06 -31.19
N PRO A 85 13.86 -0.83 -32.27
CA PRO A 85 13.45 -2.23 -32.28
C PRO A 85 14.28 -3.01 -31.26
N VAL A 86 13.61 -3.82 -30.45
CA VAL A 86 14.25 -4.70 -29.46
C VAL A 86 13.75 -6.14 -29.63
N LEU A 87 13.85 -6.95 -28.59
CA LEU A 87 13.26 -8.29 -28.58
C LEU A 87 11.74 -8.21 -28.55
N ASP A 88 11.09 -9.33 -28.85
CA ASP A 88 9.63 -9.39 -28.86
C ASP A 88 9.07 -9.16 -27.44
N ARG A 89 8.00 -8.38 -27.34
CA ARG A 89 7.24 -8.07 -26.12
C ARG A 89 8.11 -7.68 -24.91
N PRO A 90 8.93 -6.61 -25.00
CA PRO A 90 9.75 -6.17 -23.88
C PRO A 90 8.86 -5.76 -22.71
N ASP A 91 9.07 -6.31 -21.51
CA ASP A 91 8.23 -6.08 -20.33
C ASP A 91 8.99 -5.53 -19.12
N SER A 92 10.32 -5.51 -19.18
CA SER A 92 11.16 -5.05 -18.09
C SER A 92 12.44 -4.41 -18.61
N LEU A 93 12.86 -3.34 -17.96
CA LEU A 93 14.04 -2.54 -18.26
C LEU A 93 14.98 -2.46 -17.05
N THR A 94 16.28 -2.47 -17.32
CA THR A 94 17.30 -1.98 -16.38
C THR A 94 18.27 -1.10 -17.14
N HIS A 95 19.02 -0.28 -16.43
CA HIS A 95 20.14 0.45 -17.00
C HIS A 95 21.40 0.17 -16.20
N ASP A 96 22.53 0.63 -16.74
CA ASP A 96 23.81 0.60 -16.06
C ASP A 96 23.80 1.53 -14.84
N VAL A 97 23.86 0.95 -13.63
CA VAL A 97 23.95 1.68 -12.36
C VAL A 97 25.33 1.48 -11.75
N GLY A 98 25.99 2.57 -11.38
CA GLY A 98 27.20 2.50 -10.56
C GLY A 98 27.29 3.64 -9.57
N PHE A 99 28.40 3.68 -8.86
CA PHE A 99 28.63 4.65 -7.80
C PHE A 99 30.04 5.20 -7.93
N LYS A 100 30.16 6.53 -7.91
CA LYS A 100 31.45 7.20 -7.86
C LYS A 100 32.09 7.03 -6.49
N ALA A 101 33.35 7.45 -6.35
CA ALA A 101 34.06 7.39 -5.06
C ALA A 101 33.38 8.21 -3.96
N ASP A 102 32.62 9.24 -4.32
CA ASP A 102 31.81 10.03 -3.40
C ASP A 102 30.41 9.42 -3.15
N GLY A 103 30.11 8.23 -3.70
CA GLY A 103 28.82 7.56 -3.55
C GLY A 103 27.67 8.17 -4.36
N SER A 104 27.91 9.21 -5.17
CA SER A 104 26.93 9.67 -6.15
C SER A 104 26.76 8.64 -7.27
N GLU A 105 25.59 8.63 -7.89
CA GLU A 105 25.30 7.71 -8.99
C GLU A 105 26.20 7.96 -10.21
N LEU A 106 26.65 6.87 -10.82
CA LEU A 106 27.40 6.83 -12.06
C LEU A 106 26.55 6.13 -13.13
N PRO A 107 25.88 6.88 -14.03
CA PRO A 107 25.14 6.26 -15.13
C PRO A 107 26.10 5.65 -16.14
N GLY A 108 25.73 4.52 -16.74
CA GLY A 108 26.48 3.92 -17.85
C GLY A 108 25.85 4.11 -19.23
N PRO A 109 26.49 3.56 -20.28
CA PRO A 109 26.11 3.78 -21.66
C PRO A 109 24.90 2.97 -22.15
N TYR A 110 24.37 2.02 -21.37
CA TYR A 110 23.34 1.10 -21.85
C TYR A 110 22.05 1.06 -21.03
N VAL A 111 20.96 0.80 -21.75
CA VAL A 111 19.68 0.30 -21.25
C VAL A 111 19.51 -1.13 -21.79
N TYR A 112 18.98 -2.02 -20.97
CA TYR A 112 18.73 -3.40 -21.32
C TYR A 112 17.24 -3.69 -21.24
N ALA A 113 16.74 -4.45 -22.21
CA ALA A 113 15.36 -4.91 -22.22
C ALA A 113 15.31 -6.43 -22.18
N ARG A 114 14.35 -6.97 -21.43
CA ARG A 114 13.95 -8.39 -21.48
C ARG A 114 12.43 -8.51 -21.69
N SER A 115 12.01 -9.75 -21.90
CA SER A 115 10.61 -10.16 -21.99
C SER A 115 10.40 -11.35 -21.06
N ALA A 116 9.27 -11.41 -20.37
CA ALA A 116 8.88 -12.57 -19.58
C ALA A 116 8.88 -13.85 -20.44
N GLY A 117 9.58 -14.87 -19.96
CA GLY A 117 9.64 -16.16 -20.64
C GLY A 117 10.55 -16.19 -21.88
N ALA A 118 11.39 -15.17 -22.09
CA ALA A 118 12.43 -15.19 -23.12
C ALA A 118 13.80 -15.53 -22.53
N SER A 119 14.67 -16.12 -23.36
CA SER A 119 16.11 -16.29 -23.05
C SER A 119 16.97 -15.12 -23.56
N GLN A 120 16.37 -14.13 -24.21
CA GLN A 120 17.09 -13.04 -24.89
C GLN A 120 17.07 -11.74 -24.09
N ILE A 121 18.14 -10.97 -24.22
CA ILE A 121 18.27 -9.62 -23.66
C ILE A 121 18.75 -8.68 -24.78
N SER A 122 18.07 -7.56 -24.99
CA SER A 122 18.49 -6.53 -25.93
C SER A 122 19.30 -5.46 -25.22
N VAL A 123 20.43 -5.06 -25.81
CA VAL A 123 21.30 -3.97 -25.33
C VAL A 123 21.10 -2.75 -26.21
N VAL A 124 20.64 -1.66 -25.62
CA VAL A 124 20.32 -0.40 -26.29
C VAL A 124 21.26 0.68 -25.80
N ALA A 125 21.88 1.43 -26.71
CA ALA A 125 22.70 2.57 -26.35
C ALA A 125 21.82 3.70 -25.77
N ALA A 126 22.27 4.28 -24.66
CA ALA A 126 21.52 5.27 -23.89
C ALA A 126 21.89 6.72 -24.25
N ALA A 127 22.92 6.92 -25.08
CA ALA A 127 23.34 8.26 -25.49
C ALA A 127 22.38 8.86 -26.52
N ARG A 128 22.00 10.12 -26.36
CA ARG A 128 21.09 10.83 -27.29
C ARG A 128 21.53 10.77 -28.76
N ALA A 129 22.84 10.83 -29.02
CA ALA A 129 23.39 10.73 -30.37
C ALA A 129 23.30 9.32 -30.98
N ARG A 130 22.98 8.31 -30.17
CA ARG A 130 23.08 6.88 -30.50
C ARG A 130 22.00 6.10 -29.75
N LEU A 131 20.78 6.17 -30.27
CA LEU A 131 19.60 5.50 -29.72
C LEU A 131 19.22 4.31 -30.61
N VAL A 132 20.00 3.24 -30.51
CA VAL A 132 19.86 2.02 -31.33
C VAL A 132 20.15 0.77 -30.50
N GLN A 133 19.61 -0.38 -30.92
CA GLN A 133 20.03 -1.68 -30.38
C GLN A 133 21.46 -1.99 -30.87
N MET A 134 22.39 -2.12 -29.93
CA MET A 134 23.80 -2.38 -30.19
C MET A 134 24.09 -3.87 -30.29
N GLN A 135 23.44 -4.66 -29.44
CA GLN A 135 23.68 -6.10 -29.33
C GLN A 135 22.42 -6.82 -28.85
N ARG A 136 22.35 -8.13 -29.13
CA ARG A 136 21.39 -9.04 -28.52
C ARG A 136 22.14 -10.21 -27.90
N PHE A 137 21.89 -10.49 -26.63
CA PHE A 137 22.41 -11.66 -25.94
C PHE A 137 21.34 -12.75 -25.87
N THR A 138 21.76 -14.00 -25.95
CA THR A 138 20.90 -15.17 -25.76
C THR A 138 21.49 -16.01 -24.63
N GLY A 139 20.78 -16.06 -23.51
CA GLY A 139 21.11 -16.91 -22.37
C GLY A 139 20.86 -18.39 -22.68
N ARG A 140 21.42 -19.26 -21.84
CA ARG A 140 21.29 -20.72 -21.97
C ARG A 140 19.88 -21.23 -21.63
N SER A 141 19.11 -20.43 -20.89
CA SER A 141 17.74 -20.71 -20.47
C SER A 141 16.97 -19.40 -20.30
N LEU A 142 15.73 -19.50 -19.81
CA LEU A 142 14.84 -18.37 -19.54
C LEU A 142 15.50 -17.37 -18.58
N VAL A 143 15.50 -16.09 -18.95
CA VAL A 143 15.99 -15.00 -18.10
C VAL A 143 14.87 -14.55 -17.18
N THR A 144 15.08 -14.64 -15.86
CA THR A 144 14.04 -14.31 -14.87
C THR A 144 14.20 -12.93 -14.26
N ALA A 145 15.44 -12.46 -14.11
CA ALA A 145 15.77 -11.14 -13.58
C ALA A 145 17.11 -10.67 -14.17
N PHE A 146 17.37 -9.37 -14.13
CA PHE A 146 18.62 -8.78 -14.61
C PHE A 146 18.87 -7.44 -13.92
N ALA A 147 20.14 -7.07 -13.82
CA ALA A 147 20.62 -5.80 -13.30
C ALA A 147 21.96 -5.50 -13.96
N ALA A 148 22.34 -4.24 -14.12
CA ALA A 148 23.60 -3.90 -14.79
C ALA A 148 24.43 -2.90 -13.98
N ARG A 149 25.73 -3.14 -13.94
CA ARG A 149 26.72 -2.25 -13.32
C ARG A 149 27.36 -1.37 -14.38
N SER A 150 27.43 -0.08 -14.10
CA SER A 150 28.14 0.87 -14.96
C SER A 150 29.63 0.52 -15.09
N PRO A 151 30.29 0.99 -16.16
CA PRO A 151 31.74 0.95 -16.24
C PRO A 151 32.42 1.60 -15.04
N ASP A 152 33.53 1.02 -14.58
CA ASP A 152 34.38 1.67 -13.59
C ASP A 152 34.99 2.95 -14.17
N VAL A 153 35.12 4.00 -13.36
CA VAL A 153 35.83 5.22 -13.75
C VAL A 153 37.31 4.88 -13.94
N ARG A 154 37.82 5.09 -15.16
CA ARG A 154 39.22 4.88 -15.52
C ARG A 154 39.96 6.22 -15.72
N PRO A 155 41.27 6.28 -15.44
CA PRO A 155 42.09 7.46 -15.75
C PRO A 155 42.03 7.83 -17.24
N GLU A 156 42.20 9.11 -17.53
CA GLU A 156 42.26 9.60 -18.91
C GLU A 156 43.40 8.92 -19.69
N GLY A 157 43.07 8.37 -20.87
CA GLY A 157 44.02 7.64 -21.73
C GLY A 157 44.04 6.12 -21.54
N GLU A 158 43.36 5.57 -20.54
CA GLU A 158 43.07 4.13 -20.46
C GLU A 158 41.83 3.78 -21.28
N PRO A 159 41.77 2.57 -21.88
CA PRO A 159 40.55 2.13 -22.55
C PRO A 159 39.37 2.09 -21.56
N PRO A 160 38.17 2.50 -21.99
CA PRO A 160 37.00 2.51 -21.11
C PRO A 160 36.72 1.10 -20.59
N ALA A 161 36.38 1.01 -19.30
CA ALA A 161 35.96 -0.26 -18.72
C ALA A 161 34.64 -0.73 -19.38
N PRO A 162 34.41 -2.04 -19.51
CA PRO A 162 33.13 -2.56 -19.97
C PRO A 162 32.05 -2.39 -18.89
N SER A 163 30.79 -2.24 -19.31
CA SER A 163 29.64 -2.44 -18.43
C SER A 163 29.54 -3.92 -18.05
N VAL A 164 28.89 -4.23 -16.93
CA VAL A 164 28.67 -5.62 -16.50
C VAL A 164 27.17 -5.88 -16.35
N LEU A 165 26.63 -6.69 -17.24
CA LEU A 165 25.25 -7.18 -17.16
C LEU A 165 25.22 -8.46 -16.30
N TYR A 166 24.44 -8.42 -15.23
CA TYR A 166 24.07 -9.60 -14.46
C TYR A 166 22.68 -10.05 -14.88
N TYR A 167 22.51 -11.32 -15.18
CA TYR A 167 21.20 -11.86 -15.51
C TYR A 167 21.03 -13.25 -14.89
N ALA A 168 19.85 -13.49 -14.33
CA ALA A 168 19.51 -14.77 -13.73
C ALA A 168 18.84 -15.66 -14.77
N ILE A 169 19.28 -16.90 -14.87
CA ILE A 169 18.69 -17.93 -15.73
C ILE A 169 18.03 -19.02 -14.89
N GLN A 170 16.86 -19.47 -15.31
CA GLN A 170 16.17 -20.60 -14.68
C GLN A 170 16.85 -21.90 -15.07
N ASP A 171 17.29 -22.68 -14.09
CA ASP A 171 17.77 -24.08 -14.19
C ASP A 171 18.11 -24.54 -15.62
N PRO A 172 19.31 -24.20 -16.12
CA PRO A 172 19.69 -24.49 -17.51
C PRO A 172 19.94 -25.98 -17.79
N ASP A 173 20.06 -26.80 -16.74
CA ASP A 173 20.44 -28.21 -16.88
C ASP A 173 19.23 -29.16 -16.68
N ALA A 174 18.07 -28.63 -16.27
CA ALA A 174 16.79 -29.33 -16.05
C ALA A 174 16.36 -30.30 -17.17
N LEU A 175 16.77 -30.03 -18.42
CA LEU A 175 16.35 -30.80 -19.59
C LEU A 175 17.23 -32.02 -19.89
N LEU A 176 18.42 -32.13 -19.30
CA LEU A 176 19.46 -33.05 -19.80
C LEU A 176 20.10 -33.98 -18.77
N ASP A 177 19.89 -33.82 -17.46
CA ASP A 177 20.39 -34.75 -16.44
C ASP A 177 19.60 -34.70 -15.12
N THR A 178 19.90 -35.59 -14.17
CA THR A 178 19.29 -35.56 -12.83
C THR A 178 19.50 -34.20 -12.17
N ASP A 179 18.43 -33.40 -12.09
CA ASP A 179 18.20 -32.16 -11.32
C ASP A 179 19.30 -31.82 -10.29
N THR A 180 20.41 -31.21 -10.75
CA THR A 180 21.59 -30.90 -9.92
C THR A 180 21.85 -29.39 -9.76
N GLY A 181 21.15 -28.52 -10.49
CA GLY A 181 21.42 -27.08 -10.50
C GLY A 181 20.19 -26.22 -10.23
N GLY A 182 20.22 -25.40 -9.18
CA GLY A 182 19.28 -24.28 -9.05
C GLY A 182 19.46 -23.23 -10.15
N ALA A 183 18.64 -22.17 -10.14
CA ALA A 183 18.86 -21.00 -10.99
C ALA A 183 20.30 -20.48 -10.88
N ARG A 184 20.80 -19.82 -11.92
CA ARG A 184 22.16 -19.30 -11.98
C ARG A 184 22.17 -17.82 -12.27
N ILE A 185 23.13 -17.10 -11.71
CA ILE A 185 23.41 -15.71 -12.06
C ILE A 185 24.61 -15.72 -12.99
N GLU A 186 24.41 -15.24 -14.21
CA GLU A 186 25.41 -15.07 -15.22
C GLU A 186 25.96 -13.64 -15.19
N ARG A 187 27.26 -13.51 -15.44
CA ARG A 187 27.97 -12.25 -15.57
C ARG A 187 28.42 -12.09 -17.02
N GLN A 188 27.95 -11.04 -17.67
CA GLN A 188 28.27 -10.70 -19.06
C GLN A 188 28.97 -9.35 -19.11
N LEU A 189 30.21 -9.32 -19.62
CA LEU A 189 30.88 -8.06 -19.92
C LEU A 189 30.32 -7.50 -21.23
N VAL A 190 30.02 -6.21 -21.24
CA VAL A 190 29.50 -5.49 -22.40
C VAL A 190 30.50 -4.38 -22.75
N PRO A 191 31.25 -4.52 -23.86
CA PRO A 191 32.14 -3.46 -24.34
C PRO A 191 31.41 -2.13 -24.54
N GLY A 192 32.12 -1.01 -24.54
CA GLY A 192 31.53 0.31 -24.79
C GLY A 192 30.92 0.44 -26.20
N PRO A 193 30.02 1.40 -26.43
CA PRO A 193 29.29 1.50 -27.70
C PRO A 193 30.20 1.61 -28.93
N GLU A 194 31.29 2.37 -28.81
CA GLU A 194 32.29 2.56 -29.87
C GLU A 194 33.03 1.26 -30.19
N ALA A 195 33.30 0.44 -29.17
CA ALA A 195 33.98 -0.84 -29.35
C ALA A 195 33.07 -1.86 -30.07
N LEU A 196 31.78 -1.92 -29.69
CA LEU A 196 30.81 -2.77 -30.37
C LEU A 196 30.63 -2.36 -31.85
N GLU A 197 30.58 -1.06 -32.14
CA GLU A 197 30.55 -0.55 -33.52
C GLU A 197 31.81 -0.89 -34.31
N ALA A 198 32.97 -0.89 -33.66
CA ALA A 198 34.24 -1.31 -34.25
C ALA A 198 34.32 -2.83 -34.47
N GLY A 199 33.30 -3.59 -34.06
CA GLY A 199 33.21 -5.03 -34.24
C GLY A 199 33.84 -5.85 -33.10
N GLU A 200 34.09 -5.23 -31.94
CA GLU A 200 34.54 -5.96 -30.76
C GLU A 200 33.45 -6.94 -30.30
N VAL A 201 33.83 -8.20 -30.11
CA VAL A 201 32.90 -9.24 -29.67
C VAL A 201 32.89 -9.27 -28.14
N ALA A 202 31.70 -9.11 -27.55
CA ALA A 202 31.53 -9.29 -26.12
C ALA A 202 31.96 -10.72 -25.72
N PRO A 203 32.78 -10.89 -24.66
CA PRO A 203 33.24 -12.20 -24.24
C PRO A 203 32.05 -13.06 -23.77
N PRO A 204 32.17 -14.40 -23.75
CA PRO A 204 31.09 -15.26 -23.28
C PRO A 204 30.76 -14.98 -21.81
N SER A 205 29.49 -15.16 -21.43
CA SER A 205 29.07 -15.05 -20.04
C SER A 205 29.71 -16.15 -19.18
N VAL A 206 29.93 -15.81 -17.92
CA VAL A 206 30.41 -16.75 -16.89
C VAL A 206 29.39 -16.83 -15.76
N THR A 207 29.16 -18.04 -15.25
CA THR A 207 28.31 -18.21 -14.07
C THR A 207 29.01 -17.60 -12.85
N LEU A 208 28.41 -16.56 -12.27
CA LEU A 208 28.88 -15.89 -11.07
C LEU A 208 28.44 -16.61 -9.79
N PHE A 209 27.18 -17.07 -9.76
CA PHE A 209 26.57 -17.62 -8.55
C PHE A 209 25.54 -18.70 -8.89
N CYS A 210 25.56 -19.80 -8.15
CA CYS A 210 24.64 -20.92 -8.28
C CYS A 210 23.67 -20.95 -7.09
N LEU A 211 22.37 -20.90 -7.35
CA LEU A 211 21.33 -20.96 -6.32
C LEU A 211 21.03 -22.40 -5.86
N GLN A 212 20.22 -22.54 -4.80
CA GLN A 212 19.73 -23.84 -4.36
C GLN A 212 18.70 -24.39 -5.35
N VAL A 213 18.56 -25.72 -5.38
CA VAL A 213 17.57 -26.41 -6.22
C VAL A 213 16.17 -25.90 -5.90
N GLY A 214 15.37 -25.64 -6.94
CA GLY A 214 14.01 -25.13 -6.79
C GLY A 214 13.90 -23.63 -6.44
N GLU A 215 15.00 -22.89 -6.39
CA GLU A 215 14.97 -21.42 -6.29
C GLU A 215 14.94 -20.77 -7.69
N SER A 216 14.18 -19.68 -7.80
CA SER A 216 14.15 -18.79 -8.96
C SER A 216 14.41 -17.36 -8.51
N VAL A 217 15.18 -16.60 -9.27
CA VAL A 217 15.47 -15.19 -8.96
C VAL A 217 14.32 -14.32 -9.46
N GLN A 218 13.75 -13.53 -8.56
CA GLN A 218 12.63 -12.61 -8.83
C GLN A 218 13.11 -11.21 -9.18
N ALA A 219 14.11 -10.71 -8.44
CA ALA A 219 14.60 -9.34 -8.61
C ALA A 219 16.08 -9.25 -8.24
N MET A 220 16.77 -8.29 -8.87
CA MET A 220 18.18 -8.01 -8.62
C MET A 220 18.44 -6.50 -8.63
N THR A 221 19.35 -6.03 -7.79
CA THR A 221 19.84 -4.64 -7.83
C THR A 221 21.33 -4.59 -7.54
N VAL A 222 22.04 -3.67 -8.17
CA VAL A 222 23.48 -3.44 -7.94
C VAL A 222 23.70 -2.65 -6.65
N LEU A 223 24.78 -2.97 -5.95
CA LEU A 223 25.30 -2.26 -4.77
C LEU A 223 26.74 -1.77 -5.04
N PRO A 224 27.23 -0.77 -4.28
CA PRO A 224 28.64 -0.40 -4.30
C PRO A 224 29.56 -1.57 -3.94
N GLY A 225 30.86 -1.44 -4.27
CA GLY A 225 31.86 -2.45 -3.90
C GLY A 225 31.73 -3.76 -4.67
N ASN A 226 31.25 -3.70 -5.92
CA ASN A 226 31.03 -4.88 -6.78
C ASN A 226 30.06 -5.90 -6.19
N GLN A 227 29.00 -5.43 -5.55
CA GLN A 227 28.00 -6.29 -4.95
C GLN A 227 26.67 -6.24 -5.70
N LEU A 228 25.90 -7.30 -5.54
CA LEU A 228 24.57 -7.49 -6.13
C LEU A 228 23.65 -8.05 -5.05
N VAL A 229 22.44 -7.52 -4.94
CA VAL A 229 21.35 -8.14 -4.18
C VAL A 229 20.54 -9.01 -5.11
N VAL A 230 20.19 -10.20 -4.63
CA VAL A 230 19.43 -11.22 -5.34
C VAL A 230 18.27 -11.64 -4.46
N ALA A 231 17.06 -11.33 -4.88
CA ALA A 231 15.84 -11.81 -4.24
C ALA A 231 15.31 -13.05 -4.96
N THR A 232 15.02 -14.10 -4.21
CA THR A 232 14.68 -15.43 -4.72
C THR A 232 13.30 -15.85 -4.21
N ARG A 233 12.68 -16.77 -4.95
CA ARG A 233 11.45 -17.45 -4.57
C ARG A 233 11.63 -18.94 -4.81
N GLN A 234 11.21 -19.75 -3.84
CA GLN A 234 11.17 -21.20 -3.99
C GLN A 234 9.98 -21.62 -4.84
N ALA A 235 10.07 -22.78 -5.49
CA ALA A 235 9.00 -23.36 -6.30
C ALA A 235 7.67 -23.55 -5.55
N SER A 236 7.71 -23.69 -4.21
CA SER A 236 6.50 -23.72 -3.36
C SER A 236 5.73 -22.40 -3.35
N GLY A 237 6.38 -21.30 -3.74
CA GLY A 237 5.81 -19.96 -3.79
C GLY A 237 5.72 -19.25 -2.43
N GLN A 238 5.93 -19.95 -1.32
CA GLN A 238 5.73 -19.44 0.05
C GLN A 238 7.03 -19.01 0.74
N ALA A 239 8.18 -19.44 0.23
CA ALA A 239 9.48 -19.16 0.79
C ALA A 239 10.43 -18.61 -0.27
N GLY A 240 11.53 -18.01 0.19
CA GLY A 240 12.45 -17.25 -0.63
C GLY A 240 13.56 -16.66 0.22
N ARG A 241 14.62 -16.21 -0.44
CA ARG A 241 15.79 -15.64 0.22
C ARG A 241 16.18 -14.33 -0.43
N THR A 242 16.79 -13.44 0.34
CA THR A 242 17.39 -12.22 -0.20
C THR A 242 18.86 -12.24 0.14
N LEU A 243 19.72 -12.26 -0.87
CA LEU A 243 21.15 -12.54 -0.74
C LEU A 243 21.99 -11.40 -1.28
N VAL A 244 23.10 -11.10 -0.62
CA VAL A 244 24.17 -10.27 -1.17
C VAL A 244 25.23 -11.18 -1.78
N VAL A 245 25.57 -10.93 -3.04
CA VAL A 245 26.58 -11.64 -3.83
C VAL A 245 27.67 -10.65 -4.23
N THR A 246 28.93 -11.04 -4.09
CA THR A 246 30.07 -10.22 -4.51
C THR A 246 30.61 -10.70 -5.86
N ASP A 247 30.72 -9.79 -6.82
CA ASP A 247 31.45 -9.99 -8.07
C ASP A 247 32.95 -9.82 -7.83
N THR A 248 33.66 -10.94 -7.76
CA THR A 248 35.13 -10.98 -7.65
C THR A 248 35.85 -10.88 -9.00
N GLY A 249 35.11 -10.64 -10.09
CA GLY A 249 35.62 -10.63 -11.46
C GLY A 249 36.04 -12.02 -11.96
N PRO A 250 35.19 -13.06 -11.82
CA PRO A 250 35.56 -14.41 -12.24
C PRO A 250 35.79 -14.46 -13.76
N THR A 251 36.79 -15.25 -14.17
CA THR A 251 37.10 -15.54 -15.58
C THR A 251 36.66 -16.95 -16.00
N ALA A 252 36.23 -17.77 -15.04
CA ALA A 252 35.66 -19.10 -15.26
C ALA A 252 34.31 -19.19 -14.54
N SER A 253 33.39 -20.01 -15.08
CA SER A 253 32.08 -20.24 -14.46
C SER A 253 32.23 -20.99 -13.15
N ALA A 254 31.44 -20.61 -12.14
CA ALA A 254 31.32 -21.34 -10.89
C ALA A 254 30.85 -22.78 -11.13
N ASP A 255 31.36 -23.72 -10.31
CA ASP A 255 30.89 -25.10 -10.31
C ASP A 255 29.55 -25.19 -9.58
N CYS A 256 28.47 -25.40 -10.34
CA CYS A 256 27.12 -25.47 -9.81
C CYS A 256 26.71 -26.86 -9.30
N LEU A 257 27.65 -27.81 -9.14
CA LEU A 257 27.40 -29.05 -8.40
C LEU A 257 27.10 -28.81 -6.92
N THR A 258 27.53 -27.66 -6.38
CA THR A 258 27.20 -27.20 -5.03
C THR A 258 26.69 -25.77 -5.08
N PRO A 259 25.59 -25.43 -4.36
CA PRO A 259 25.13 -24.06 -4.26
C PRO A 259 26.23 -23.12 -3.74
N SER A 260 26.32 -21.94 -4.34
CA SER A 260 27.30 -20.93 -3.96
C SER A 260 26.97 -20.33 -2.59
N ALA A 261 27.99 -19.99 -1.81
CA ALA A 261 27.81 -19.28 -0.55
C ALA A 261 27.64 -17.78 -0.81
N ALA A 262 26.51 -17.21 -0.38
CA ALA A 262 26.29 -15.77 -0.45
C ALA A 262 27.25 -15.03 0.48
N THR A 263 27.59 -13.78 0.12
CA THR A 263 28.37 -12.89 0.98
C THR A 263 27.60 -12.55 2.26
N ARG A 264 26.29 -12.37 2.14
CA ARG A 264 25.39 -12.15 3.27
C ARG A 264 23.98 -12.63 2.95
N ASP A 265 23.26 -13.07 3.96
CA ASP A 265 21.84 -13.35 3.89
C ASP A 265 21.06 -12.20 4.56
N LEU A 266 20.17 -11.58 3.81
CA LEU A 266 19.31 -10.46 4.24
C LEU A 266 17.89 -10.93 4.59
N SER A 267 17.58 -12.22 4.44
CA SER A 267 16.21 -12.76 4.54
C SER A 267 15.59 -12.47 5.91
N ALA A 268 16.37 -12.55 6.98
CA ALA A 268 15.89 -12.26 8.34
C ALA A 268 15.44 -10.80 8.51
N GLY A 269 16.11 -9.85 7.84
CA GLY A 269 15.71 -8.45 7.84
C GLY A 269 14.37 -8.18 7.13
N PHE A 270 13.99 -9.06 6.20
CA PHE A 270 12.68 -9.07 5.52
C PHE A 270 11.68 -10.01 6.20
N ASP A 271 11.88 -10.36 7.47
CA ASP A 271 11.04 -11.27 8.25
C ASP A 271 10.92 -12.67 7.65
N ASN A 272 11.95 -13.09 6.90
CA ASN A 272 11.95 -14.31 6.10
C ASN A 272 10.79 -14.38 5.10
N THR A 273 10.21 -13.23 4.74
CA THR A 273 9.22 -13.14 3.67
C THR A 273 9.97 -12.98 2.34
N PRO A 274 9.58 -13.71 1.28
CA PRO A 274 10.16 -13.51 -0.04
C PRO A 274 9.96 -12.07 -0.51
N VAL A 275 10.87 -11.59 -1.35
CA VAL A 275 10.84 -10.22 -1.89
C VAL A 275 10.76 -10.31 -3.40
N ARG A 276 9.82 -9.58 -4.00
CA ARG A 276 9.60 -9.60 -5.47
C ARG A 276 10.16 -8.40 -6.21
N PHE A 277 10.61 -7.38 -5.49
CA PHE A 277 11.23 -6.18 -6.05
C PHE A 277 12.27 -5.65 -5.07
N VAL A 278 13.45 -5.26 -5.55
CA VAL A 278 14.52 -4.69 -4.73
C VAL A 278 15.10 -3.46 -5.38
N VAL A 279 15.36 -2.43 -4.58
CA VAL A 279 16.05 -1.21 -5.02
C VAL A 279 17.06 -0.75 -3.97
N SER A 280 18.06 -0.02 -4.42
CA SER A 280 19.09 0.60 -3.61
C SER A 280 19.12 2.11 -3.86
N HIS A 281 20.00 2.82 -3.18
CA HIS A 281 20.12 4.28 -3.26
C HIS A 281 21.58 4.74 -3.37
N PRO A 282 21.86 5.89 -4.01
CA PRO A 282 23.16 6.55 -3.93
C PRO A 282 23.35 7.18 -2.54
N ARG A 283 24.51 7.80 -2.31
CA ARG A 283 24.76 8.53 -1.07
C ARG A 283 23.74 9.66 -0.91
N VAL A 284 23.18 9.79 0.29
CA VAL A 284 22.26 10.87 0.65
C VAL A 284 22.72 11.56 1.92
N THR A 285 22.58 12.88 1.96
CA THR A 285 22.80 13.67 3.17
C THR A 285 21.46 13.90 3.86
N LEU A 286 21.33 13.41 5.08
CA LEU A 286 20.18 13.58 5.95
C LEU A 286 20.44 14.76 6.89
N ARG A 287 19.42 15.58 7.14
CA ARG A 287 19.47 16.57 8.20
C ARG A 287 19.29 15.86 9.54
N GLN A 288 20.19 16.12 10.48
CA GLN A 288 20.07 15.68 11.86
C GLN A 288 19.72 16.91 12.68
N ASP A 289 18.53 16.94 13.26
CA ASP A 289 18.17 17.99 14.20
C ASP A 289 18.44 17.46 15.62
N ASP A 290 19.61 17.80 16.18
CA ASP A 290 19.88 17.58 17.60
C ASP A 290 19.20 18.70 18.41
N PRO A 291 18.22 18.37 19.26
CA PRO A 291 17.50 19.35 20.06
C PRO A 291 18.39 20.07 21.09
N SER A 292 19.58 19.54 21.39
CA SER A 292 20.58 20.18 22.26
C SER A 292 21.42 21.25 21.55
N THR A 293 21.43 21.26 20.21
CA THR A 293 22.15 22.21 19.35
C THR A 293 21.23 22.83 18.28
N PRO A 294 20.07 23.41 18.64
CA PRO A 294 19.03 23.83 17.68
C PRO A 294 19.43 24.94 16.71
N THR A 295 20.61 25.55 16.89
CA THR A 295 21.18 26.59 16.02
C THR A 295 22.24 26.06 15.06
N VAL A 296 22.61 24.78 15.16
CA VAL A 296 23.61 24.13 14.31
C VAL A 296 22.87 23.21 13.34
N ASN A 297 23.10 23.38 12.04
CA ASN A 297 22.64 22.41 11.06
C ASN A 297 23.60 21.22 11.10
N GLU A 298 23.17 20.13 11.73
CA GLU A 298 23.91 18.87 11.71
C GLU A 298 23.41 18.01 10.54
N PHE A 299 24.34 17.30 9.92
CA PHE A 299 24.03 16.45 8.78
C PHE A 299 24.69 15.09 8.98
N SER A 300 23.91 14.03 8.74
CA SER A 300 24.38 12.66 8.71
C SER A 300 24.46 12.18 7.26
N GLU A 301 25.54 11.50 6.90
CA GLU A 301 25.65 10.88 5.58
C GLU A 301 25.15 9.44 5.65
N MET A 302 24.23 9.10 4.75
CA MET A 302 23.84 7.73 4.46
C MET A 302 24.64 7.25 3.24
N PRO A 303 25.64 6.35 3.40
CA PRO A 303 26.44 5.85 2.29
C PRO A 303 25.58 5.15 1.24
N ALA A 304 26.03 5.19 -0.02
CA ALA A 304 25.35 4.47 -1.10
C ALA A 304 25.18 2.98 -0.75
N GLY A 305 24.01 2.43 -1.03
CA GLY A 305 23.69 1.03 -0.77
C GLY A 305 23.79 0.57 0.68
N GLN A 306 23.78 1.49 1.66
CA GLN A 306 23.68 1.12 3.06
C GLN A 306 22.39 0.32 3.33
N PHE A 307 21.28 0.74 2.72
CA PHE A 307 20.00 0.05 2.84
C PHE A 307 19.51 -0.46 1.49
N VAL A 308 18.88 -1.63 1.52
CA VAL A 308 18.12 -2.19 0.40
C VAL A 308 16.66 -2.17 0.77
N TYR A 309 15.85 -1.59 -0.11
CA TYR A 309 14.40 -1.53 0.04
C TYR A 309 13.78 -2.63 -0.80
N GLY A 310 12.95 -3.46 -0.18
CA GLY A 310 12.30 -4.59 -0.82
C GLY A 310 10.79 -4.53 -0.68
N ILE A 311 10.06 -4.83 -1.76
CA ILE A 311 8.61 -5.10 -1.69
C ILE A 311 8.43 -6.58 -1.34
N LYS A 312 7.84 -6.84 -0.18
CA LYS A 312 7.50 -8.19 0.27
C LYS A 312 6.51 -8.84 -0.72
N ASP A 313 6.70 -10.13 -1.01
CA ASP A 313 5.83 -10.90 -1.89
C ASP A 313 4.56 -11.29 -1.12
N GLU A 314 3.47 -10.60 -1.43
CA GLU A 314 2.20 -10.72 -0.74
C GLU A 314 1.55 -12.09 -1.01
N VAL A 315 1.86 -12.70 -2.14
CA VAL A 315 1.36 -14.03 -2.51
C VAL A 315 1.91 -15.10 -1.57
N ALA A 316 3.11 -14.89 -1.01
CA ALA A 316 3.76 -15.87 -0.13
C ALA A 316 2.95 -16.19 1.15
N CYS A 317 2.08 -15.28 1.60
CA CYS A 317 1.21 -15.50 2.76
C CYS A 317 -0.26 -15.16 2.50
N GLY A 318 -0.72 -15.28 1.25
CA GLY A 318 -2.15 -15.13 0.91
C GLY A 318 -2.67 -13.69 1.00
N GLY A 319 -1.80 -12.70 0.87
CA GLY A 319 -2.16 -11.27 0.90
C GLY A 319 -2.37 -10.72 2.30
N ALA A 320 -1.94 -11.42 3.35
CA ALA A 320 -2.08 -10.92 4.71
C ALA A 320 -1.27 -9.62 4.90
N PRO A 321 -1.77 -8.63 5.66
CA PRO A 321 -1.14 -7.32 5.80
C PRO A 321 0.35 -7.40 6.16
N GLU A 322 0.74 -8.34 7.03
CA GLU A 322 2.11 -8.60 7.48
C GLU A 322 3.13 -8.90 6.36
N CYS A 323 2.69 -9.34 5.18
CA CYS A 323 3.56 -9.60 4.02
C CYS A 323 3.41 -8.57 2.91
N THR A 324 2.75 -7.44 3.18
CA THR A 324 2.57 -6.35 2.23
C THR A 324 3.47 -5.17 2.61
N GLY A 325 3.87 -4.42 1.58
CA GLY A 325 4.59 -3.16 1.74
C GLY A 325 6.11 -3.27 1.60
N VAL A 326 6.76 -2.13 1.79
CA VAL A 326 8.21 -1.95 1.64
C VAL A 326 8.88 -2.03 3.01
N LEU A 327 9.95 -2.82 3.08
CA LEU A 327 10.88 -2.83 4.20
C LEU A 327 12.29 -2.46 3.73
N ALA A 328 13.05 -1.83 4.62
CA ALA A 328 14.48 -1.60 4.43
C ALA A 328 15.30 -2.55 5.29
N VAL A 329 16.38 -3.08 4.72
CA VAL A 329 17.36 -3.93 5.41
C VAL A 329 18.74 -3.32 5.26
N ASP A 330 19.48 -3.27 6.37
CA ASP A 330 20.87 -2.83 6.37
C ASP A 330 21.74 -3.91 5.69
N THR A 331 22.45 -3.52 4.64
CA THR A 331 23.24 -4.44 3.81
C THR A 331 24.49 -4.97 4.52
N THR A 332 24.91 -4.32 5.60
CA THR A 332 26.05 -4.70 6.43
C THR A 332 25.64 -5.63 7.57
N THR A 333 24.51 -5.38 8.24
CA THR A 333 24.09 -6.23 9.36
C THR A 333 23.15 -7.36 8.93
N GLY A 334 22.43 -7.19 7.82
CA GLY A 334 21.35 -8.10 7.40
C GLY A 334 20.08 -8.00 8.25
N LEU A 335 20.03 -7.03 9.19
CA LEU A 335 18.89 -6.81 10.06
C LEU A 335 17.95 -5.76 9.47
N ARG A 336 16.68 -5.85 9.88
CA ARG A 336 15.68 -4.83 9.54
C ARG A 336 16.19 -3.47 10.00
N ALA A 337 16.09 -2.48 9.12
CA ALA A 337 16.50 -1.12 9.44
C ALA A 337 15.63 -0.52 10.55
N THR A 338 16.17 0.45 11.28
CA THR A 338 15.44 1.22 12.30
C THR A 338 14.93 2.52 11.71
N ASP A 339 13.71 2.94 12.02
CA ASP A 339 13.20 4.25 11.58
C ASP A 339 13.81 5.41 12.39
N LEU A 340 13.33 6.64 12.14
CA LEU A 340 13.79 7.84 12.84
C LEU A 340 13.63 7.77 14.37
N SER A 341 12.66 7.01 14.88
CA SER A 341 12.47 6.87 16.33
C SER A 341 13.51 5.95 16.97
N GLY A 342 14.28 5.22 16.16
CA GLY A 342 15.22 4.18 16.59
C GLY A 342 14.58 2.80 16.79
N ALA A 343 13.28 2.65 16.55
CA ALA A 343 12.60 1.37 16.59
C ALA A 343 12.73 0.62 15.25
N PRO A 344 12.58 -0.72 15.20
CA PRO A 344 12.54 -1.44 13.93
C PRO A 344 11.45 -0.89 13.02
N MET A 345 11.81 -0.59 11.77
CA MET A 345 10.91 -0.04 10.76
C MET A 345 9.63 -0.88 10.64
N PHE A 346 8.47 -0.22 10.53
CA PHE A 346 7.25 -0.86 10.07
C PHE A 346 7.20 -0.96 8.55
N PRO A 347 6.57 -2.01 7.99
CA PRO A 347 6.32 -2.08 6.56
C PRO A 347 5.55 -0.84 6.09
N ILE A 348 6.09 -0.14 5.11
CA ILE A 348 5.43 0.99 4.47
C ILE A 348 4.43 0.43 3.47
N ARG A 349 3.15 0.58 3.78
CA ARG A 349 2.03 0.03 3.01
C ARG A 349 1.21 1.12 2.35
N PRO A 350 0.68 0.88 1.14
CA PRO A 350 -0.38 1.74 0.64
C PRO A 350 -1.64 1.58 1.51
N PRO A 351 -2.57 2.55 1.49
CA PRO A 351 -3.82 2.44 2.25
C PRO A 351 -4.63 1.21 1.86
N ASP A 352 -4.65 0.91 0.55
CA ASP A 352 -5.31 -0.23 -0.06
C ASP A 352 -4.51 -0.67 -1.30
N GLY A 353 -4.81 -1.87 -1.82
CA GLY A 353 -4.14 -2.42 -3.01
C GLY A 353 -2.74 -2.96 -2.75
N LEU A 354 -2.09 -3.41 -3.83
CA LEU A 354 -0.75 -3.99 -3.79
C LEU A 354 0.26 -3.05 -4.45
N PRO A 355 1.46 -2.86 -3.89
CA PRO A 355 2.52 -2.09 -4.53
C PRO A 355 2.81 -2.58 -5.96
N THR A 356 2.78 -1.71 -6.97
CA THR A 356 3.07 -2.08 -8.36
C THR A 356 4.46 -1.66 -8.82
N GLY A 357 5.12 -0.79 -8.05
CA GLY A 357 6.49 -0.37 -8.29
C GLY A 357 7.07 0.36 -7.08
N LEU A 358 8.37 0.64 -7.13
CA LEU A 358 9.07 1.42 -6.12
C LEU A 358 10.23 2.19 -6.77
N ALA A 359 10.29 3.49 -6.52
CA ALA A 359 11.45 4.32 -6.84
C ALA A 359 11.94 5.07 -5.60
N LEU A 360 13.26 5.24 -5.50
CA LEU A 360 13.91 6.06 -4.50
C LEU A 360 14.55 7.27 -5.18
N VAL A 361 14.20 8.47 -4.72
CA VAL A 361 14.64 9.74 -5.30
C VAL A 361 15.59 10.40 -4.30
N PRO A 362 16.90 10.52 -4.59
CA PRO A 362 17.92 10.94 -3.61
C PRO A 362 17.64 12.29 -2.95
N SER A 363 17.02 13.20 -3.68
CA SER A 363 16.46 14.43 -3.17
C SER A 363 15.21 14.75 -4.01
N ALA A 364 14.17 15.26 -3.39
CA ALA A 364 13.00 15.76 -4.11
C ALA A 364 12.34 16.90 -3.33
N LEU A 365 11.74 17.84 -4.04
CA LEU A 365 10.81 18.79 -3.44
C LEU A 365 9.41 18.19 -3.48
N LEU A 366 8.69 18.26 -2.37
CA LEU A 366 7.35 17.69 -2.21
C LEU A 366 6.45 18.71 -1.52
N GLN A 367 5.21 18.85 -2.01
CA GLN A 367 4.20 19.69 -1.37
C GLN A 367 3.63 19.01 -0.13
N PHE A 368 3.77 19.64 1.04
CA PHE A 368 3.19 19.19 2.30
C PHE A 368 1.96 20.00 2.64
N ILE A 369 0.86 19.31 2.97
CA ILE A 369 -0.34 19.91 3.54
C ILE A 369 -0.60 19.21 4.87
N VAL A 370 -0.28 19.89 5.97
CA VAL A 370 -0.42 19.35 7.32
C VAL A 370 -1.70 19.89 7.93
N ILE A 371 -2.52 18.98 8.46
CA ILE A 371 -3.76 19.31 9.15
C ILE A 371 -3.50 19.37 10.65
N GLY A 372 -3.95 20.46 11.28
CA GLY A 372 -3.90 20.64 12.72
C GLY A 372 -5.25 20.51 13.39
N GLU A 373 -5.29 20.92 14.65
CA GLU A 373 -6.51 20.89 15.45
C GLU A 373 -7.67 21.66 14.77
N GLY A 374 -8.89 21.14 14.93
CA GLY A 374 -10.08 21.66 14.26
C GLY A 374 -10.15 21.40 12.75
N GLY A 375 -9.22 20.60 12.19
CA GLY A 375 -9.17 20.30 10.75
C GLY A 375 -8.65 21.47 9.91
N SER A 376 -7.96 22.41 10.55
CA SER A 376 -7.36 23.57 9.87
C SER A 376 -6.03 23.18 9.21
N VAL A 377 -5.72 23.78 8.06
CA VAL A 377 -4.42 23.60 7.43
C VAL A 377 -3.40 24.45 8.19
N VAL A 378 -2.44 23.81 8.85
CA VAL A 378 -1.39 24.48 9.63
C VAL A 378 -0.11 24.69 8.83
N THR A 379 0.15 23.80 7.86
CA THR A 379 1.27 23.92 6.92
C THR A 379 0.76 23.65 5.51
N ASN A 380 1.14 24.50 4.57
CA ASN A 380 0.93 24.32 3.13
C ASN A 380 2.17 24.86 2.41
N ASP A 381 3.22 24.04 2.34
CA ASP A 381 4.53 24.47 1.86
C ASP A 381 5.27 23.33 1.14
N VAL A 382 6.25 23.69 0.32
CA VAL A 382 7.11 22.75 -0.40
C VAL A 382 8.37 22.48 0.43
N GLY A 383 8.56 21.21 0.80
CA GLY A 383 9.70 20.75 1.60
C GLY A 383 10.68 19.90 0.78
N SER A 384 11.97 20.00 1.11
CA SER A 384 12.98 19.07 0.59
C SER A 384 12.95 17.77 1.39
N VAL A 385 12.83 16.66 0.68
CA VAL A 385 12.87 15.31 1.24
C VAL A 385 14.18 14.64 0.81
N PRO A 386 15.08 14.34 1.76
CA PRO A 386 16.25 13.53 1.45
C PRO A 386 15.83 12.05 1.35
N LEU A 387 16.10 11.44 0.19
CA LEU A 387 15.64 10.11 -0.18
C LEU A 387 14.10 9.93 -0.06
N LEU A 388 13.38 10.42 -1.06
CA LEU A 388 11.93 10.22 -1.20
C LEU A 388 11.63 8.82 -1.77
N GLY A 389 10.74 8.07 -1.13
CA GLY A 389 10.16 6.85 -1.70
C GLY A 389 8.85 7.15 -2.41
N LEU A 390 8.68 6.64 -3.64
CA LEU A 390 7.43 6.66 -4.39
C LEU A 390 6.98 5.23 -4.68
N MET A 391 5.78 4.89 -4.23
CA MET A 391 5.20 3.55 -4.35
C MET A 391 3.79 3.63 -4.93
N PRO A 392 3.64 3.44 -6.25
CA PRO A 392 2.34 3.26 -6.88
C PRO A 392 1.72 1.91 -6.47
N SER A 393 0.39 1.84 -6.50
CA SER A 393 -0.37 0.67 -6.07
C SER A 393 -1.50 0.33 -7.02
N SER A 394 -1.93 -0.94 -7.01
CA SER A 394 -2.91 -1.50 -7.94
C SER A 394 -4.32 -0.90 -7.85
N ASN A 395 -4.60 -0.09 -6.83
CA ASN A 395 -5.86 0.64 -6.67
C ASN A 395 -5.83 2.08 -7.25
N GLY A 396 -4.74 2.46 -7.93
CA GLY A 396 -4.59 3.80 -8.49
C GLY A 396 -3.93 4.82 -7.57
N THR A 397 -3.58 4.44 -6.34
CA THR A 397 -2.91 5.33 -5.39
C THR A 397 -1.39 5.34 -5.59
N ILE A 398 -0.78 6.46 -5.24
CA ILE A 398 0.66 6.69 -5.21
C ILE A 398 1.00 7.11 -3.78
N THR A 399 1.67 6.25 -3.05
CA THR A 399 2.13 6.53 -1.69
C THR A 399 3.52 7.16 -1.75
N ALA A 400 3.68 8.30 -1.11
CA ALA A 400 4.97 8.94 -0.89
C ALA A 400 5.41 8.72 0.56
N PHE A 401 6.69 8.45 0.78
CA PHE A 401 7.21 8.23 2.13
C PHE A 401 8.67 8.70 2.26
N SER A 402 9.12 8.94 3.49
CA SER A 402 10.52 9.26 3.76
C SER A 402 11.30 7.96 3.84
N ALA A 403 12.01 7.61 2.76
CA ALA A 403 12.95 6.50 2.80
C ALA A 403 14.18 6.89 3.63
N GLY A 404 14.56 8.18 3.65
CA GLY A 404 15.59 8.70 4.56
C GLY A 404 15.31 8.40 6.05
N ASP A 405 14.05 8.49 6.46
CA ASP A 405 13.59 8.19 7.83
C ASP A 405 13.01 6.78 7.99
N ARG A 406 12.90 6.02 6.90
CA ARG A 406 12.31 4.66 6.84
C ARG A 406 10.89 4.59 7.44
N ARG A 407 10.07 5.61 7.19
CA ARG A 407 8.67 5.67 7.66
C ARG A 407 7.77 6.45 6.70
N HIS A 408 6.47 6.28 6.87
CA HIS A 408 5.46 7.14 6.25
C HIS A 408 5.67 8.60 6.66
N PHE A 409 5.26 9.53 5.80
CA PHE A 409 5.04 10.90 6.26
C PHE A 409 3.85 10.94 7.21
N ASP A 410 3.93 11.82 8.19
CA ASP A 410 2.80 12.18 9.03
C ASP A 410 2.36 13.60 8.71
N LEU A 411 1.19 13.70 8.10
CA LEU A 411 0.54 14.94 7.69
C LEU A 411 -0.55 15.37 8.66
N ASP A 412 -0.65 14.71 9.82
CA ASP A 412 -1.57 15.09 10.88
C ASP A 412 -0.77 15.59 12.09
N SER A 413 -0.88 16.87 12.40
CA SER A 413 -0.28 17.38 13.63
C SER A 413 -1.16 17.12 14.85
N ARG A 414 -2.39 16.61 14.66
CA ARG A 414 -3.25 16.15 15.75
C ARG A 414 -2.68 14.82 16.22
N LYS A 415 -2.23 14.75 17.48
CA LYS A 415 -1.93 13.48 18.16
C LYS A 415 -3.17 12.58 18.16
N ALA A 416 -3.03 11.31 18.55
CA ALA A 416 -4.19 10.41 18.65
C ALA A 416 -5.32 11.07 19.44
N PHE A 417 -6.52 11.07 18.87
CA PHE A 417 -7.64 11.87 19.34
C PHE A 417 -8.95 11.09 19.28
N PHE A 418 -9.94 11.58 20.02
CA PHE A 418 -11.33 11.25 19.79
C PHE A 418 -12.19 12.51 19.90
N THR A 419 -13.32 12.51 19.21
CA THR A 419 -14.35 13.53 19.33
C THR A 419 -15.71 12.85 19.42
N ALA A 420 -16.57 13.33 20.30
CA ALA A 420 -17.93 12.84 20.44
C ALA A 420 -18.93 13.99 20.19
N VAL A 421 -19.96 13.70 19.39
CA VAL A 421 -21.06 14.63 19.13
C VAL A 421 -22.38 13.89 19.36
N ALA A 422 -23.34 14.52 20.03
CA ALA A 422 -24.68 13.97 20.14
C ALA A 422 -25.49 14.33 18.89
N ARG A 423 -26.14 13.33 18.29
CA ARG A 423 -27.01 13.50 17.12
C ARG A 423 -28.34 12.79 17.33
N ASN A 424 -29.40 13.31 16.73
CA ASN A 424 -30.73 12.71 16.82
C ASN A 424 -30.93 11.54 15.83
N ALA A 425 -32.15 10.99 15.76
CA ALA A 425 -32.53 9.94 14.81
C ALA A 425 -32.32 10.33 13.33
N SER A 426 -32.40 11.62 13.02
CA SER A 426 -32.21 12.21 11.68
C SER A 426 -30.76 12.65 11.39
N GLU A 427 -29.81 12.29 12.27
CA GLU A 427 -28.40 12.69 12.20
C GLU A 427 -28.15 14.20 12.36
N GLU A 428 -29.08 14.96 12.91
CA GLU A 428 -28.86 16.38 13.24
C GLU A 428 -28.18 16.51 14.61
N ALA A 429 -27.20 17.41 14.73
CA ALA A 429 -26.54 17.69 16.00
C ALA A 429 -27.53 18.22 17.04
N ILE A 430 -27.45 17.69 18.27
CA ILE A 430 -28.30 18.10 19.38
C ILE A 430 -27.46 18.60 20.56
N GLU A 431 -27.95 19.66 21.21
CA GLU A 431 -27.37 20.13 22.46
C GLU A 431 -27.82 19.26 23.62
N ILE A 432 -26.86 18.56 24.22
CA ILE A 432 -27.04 17.94 25.53
C ILE A 432 -26.37 18.87 26.55
N GLY A 433 -27.03 19.17 27.67
CA GLY A 433 -26.59 20.20 28.63
C GLY A 433 -25.25 19.94 29.36
N ALA A 434 -24.42 19.01 28.88
CA ALA A 434 -23.09 18.66 29.35
C ALA A 434 -22.14 18.46 28.14
N ASN A 435 -20.83 18.47 28.36
CA ASN A 435 -19.87 18.18 27.29
C ASN A 435 -19.97 16.70 26.89
N VAL A 436 -20.26 16.40 25.61
CA VAL A 436 -20.40 15.02 25.13
C VAL A 436 -19.13 14.19 25.37
N ASN A 437 -17.95 14.81 25.25
CA ASN A 437 -16.67 14.14 25.48
C ASN A 437 -16.47 13.69 26.93
N THR A 438 -17.26 14.19 27.89
CA THR A 438 -17.25 13.72 29.29
C THR A 438 -18.29 12.63 29.56
N LEU A 439 -19.18 12.35 28.59
CA LEU A 439 -20.21 11.32 28.72
C LEU A 439 -19.83 10.03 27.97
N VAL A 440 -18.77 10.08 27.16
CA VAL A 440 -18.21 8.94 26.45
C VAL A 440 -16.73 8.84 26.79
N ASN A 441 -16.31 7.64 27.19
CA ASN A 441 -14.94 7.30 27.48
C ASN A 441 -14.36 6.51 26.32
N VAL A 442 -13.31 7.06 25.73
CA VAL A 442 -12.47 6.43 24.71
C VAL A 442 -11.05 6.45 25.23
N SER A 443 -10.49 5.29 25.55
CA SER A 443 -9.20 5.23 26.22
C SER A 443 -8.42 3.97 25.89
N GLN A 444 -7.10 4.08 26.00
CA GLN A 444 -6.16 2.98 26.12
C GLN A 444 -5.52 3.11 27.51
N SER A 445 -5.58 2.06 28.31
CA SER A 445 -5.08 2.06 29.69
C SER A 445 -4.15 0.89 29.92
N LEU A 446 -2.99 1.17 30.51
CA LEU A 446 -2.00 0.16 30.89
C LEU A 446 -1.56 0.36 32.34
N ASN A 447 -1.51 -0.74 33.08
CA ASN A 447 -1.14 -0.72 34.50
C ASN A 447 0.30 -1.22 34.65
N TYR A 448 1.15 -0.41 35.27
CA TYR A 448 2.53 -0.76 35.57
C TYR A 448 2.68 -1.14 37.05
N PRO A 449 3.30 -2.29 37.38
CA PRO A 449 3.59 -2.62 38.78
C PRO A 449 4.60 -1.63 39.36
N CYS A 450 4.32 -1.11 40.56
CA CYS A 450 5.21 -0.16 41.25
C CYS A 450 6.56 -0.77 41.64
N ASP A 451 6.64 -2.10 41.75
CA ASP A 451 7.87 -2.85 41.94
C ASP A 451 8.03 -3.85 40.79
N PRO A 452 8.86 -3.56 39.76
CA PRO A 452 9.09 -4.49 38.66
C PRO A 452 9.69 -5.84 39.11
N ALA A 453 10.39 -5.89 40.25
CA ALA A 453 10.93 -7.14 40.81
C ALA A 453 9.85 -7.98 41.50
N ASN A 454 8.70 -7.37 41.84
CA ASN A 454 7.53 -8.05 42.36
C ASN A 454 6.26 -7.61 41.59
N PRO A 455 6.07 -8.11 40.36
CA PRO A 455 4.96 -7.70 39.50
C PRO A 455 3.56 -8.08 40.03
N THR A 456 3.51 -8.92 41.08
CA THR A 456 2.26 -9.32 41.76
C THR A 456 1.87 -8.42 42.94
N GLY A 457 2.63 -7.36 43.21
CA GLY A 457 2.29 -6.38 44.24
C GLY A 457 0.92 -5.73 44.02
N GLN A 458 0.27 -5.31 45.11
CA GLN A 458 -1.07 -4.68 45.06
C GLN A 458 -1.08 -3.23 44.54
N ARG A 459 0.10 -2.62 44.33
CA ARG A 459 0.25 -1.22 43.91
C ARG A 459 0.66 -1.16 42.44
N THR A 460 -0.14 -0.47 41.65
CA THR A 460 0.16 -0.14 40.25
C THR A 460 0.08 1.37 40.04
N ALA A 461 0.78 1.84 39.01
CA ALA A 461 0.58 3.16 38.43
C ALA A 461 -0.01 2.99 37.03
N ASP A 462 -1.04 3.75 36.72
CA ASP A 462 -1.80 3.59 35.49
C ASP A 462 -1.44 4.69 34.50
N GLN A 463 -1.12 4.31 33.27
CA GLN A 463 -1.00 5.22 32.14
C GLN A 463 -2.29 5.13 31.34
N THR A 464 -3.04 6.23 31.25
CA THR A 464 -4.28 6.31 30.47
C THR A 464 -4.21 7.46 29.49
N GLY A 465 -4.48 7.17 28.22
CA GLY A 465 -4.46 8.14 27.13
C GLY A 465 -4.56 7.40 25.80
N LEU A 466 -4.68 8.12 24.69
CA LEU A 466 -4.61 7.52 23.37
C LEU A 466 -3.16 7.52 22.88
N PHE A 467 -2.68 6.38 22.41
CA PHE A 467 -1.31 6.26 21.91
C PHE A 467 -1.29 6.45 20.39
N GLU A 468 -0.61 7.51 19.95
CA GLU A 468 -0.37 7.86 18.54
C GLU A 468 0.10 6.67 17.72
N GLY A 469 -0.46 6.52 16.52
CA GLY A 469 -0.13 5.43 15.61
C GLY A 469 -0.63 4.04 16.03
N SER A 470 -1.28 3.87 17.19
CA SER A 470 -1.88 2.58 17.61
C SER A 470 -3.40 2.54 17.50
N VAL A 471 -4.03 3.71 17.53
CA VAL A 471 -5.48 3.85 17.57
C VAL A 471 -6.04 3.68 16.15
N PRO A 472 -7.06 2.82 15.94
CA PRO A 472 -7.69 2.69 14.64
C PRO A 472 -8.52 3.92 14.31
N ASP A 473 -8.39 4.40 13.06
CA ASP A 473 -9.26 5.44 12.53
C ASP A 473 -10.68 4.88 12.32
N GLY A 474 -11.72 5.60 12.77
CA GLY A 474 -13.08 5.13 12.57
C GLY A 474 -14.17 5.96 13.24
N ILE A 475 -15.41 5.65 12.87
CA ILE A 475 -16.63 6.25 13.44
C ILE A 475 -17.46 5.16 14.12
N PHE A 476 -17.83 5.40 15.37
CA PHE A 476 -18.64 4.52 16.19
C PHE A 476 -19.87 5.28 16.69
N ARG A 477 -21.01 4.59 16.82
CA ARG A 477 -22.24 5.21 17.30
C ARG A 477 -22.78 4.45 18.51
N PHE A 478 -22.93 5.14 19.62
CA PHE A 478 -23.65 4.65 20.79
C PHE A 478 -25.11 5.09 20.65
N VAL A 479 -25.97 4.20 20.17
CA VAL A 479 -27.39 4.50 19.91
C VAL A 479 -28.21 4.22 21.17
N TYR A 480 -28.78 5.28 21.76
CA TYR A 480 -29.60 5.19 22.95
C TYR A 480 -30.96 4.58 22.65
N GLN A 481 -31.30 3.51 23.37
CA GLN A 481 -32.46 2.66 23.11
C GLN A 481 -32.59 2.28 21.62
N GLY A 482 -31.44 1.97 21.01
CA GLY A 482 -31.35 1.52 19.63
C GLY A 482 -32.11 0.21 19.41
N ALA A 483 -32.67 0.05 18.22
CA ALA A 483 -33.26 -1.21 17.80
C ALA A 483 -32.15 -2.20 17.41
N PHE A 484 -32.29 -3.46 17.81
CA PHE A 484 -31.32 -4.49 17.41
C PHE A 484 -31.39 -4.72 15.89
N PRO A 485 -30.25 -4.77 15.17
CA PRO A 485 -30.25 -5.11 13.76
C PRO A 485 -30.95 -6.45 13.51
N GLY A 486 -31.86 -6.48 12.54
CA GLY A 486 -32.68 -7.67 12.23
C GLY A 486 -33.86 -7.91 13.19
N MET A 487 -34.11 -7.03 14.16
CA MET A 487 -35.25 -7.11 15.09
C MET A 487 -36.16 -5.90 15.02
N ILE A 488 -36.37 -5.39 13.81
CA ILE A 488 -37.20 -4.23 13.49
C ILE A 488 -38.41 -4.72 12.71
N ASP A 489 -39.59 -4.21 13.06
CA ASP A 489 -40.87 -4.50 12.40
C ASP A 489 -41.12 -5.99 12.13
N LEU A 490 -40.76 -6.82 13.10
CA LEU A 490 -41.00 -8.27 13.06
C LEU A 490 -42.48 -8.57 13.22
N GLN A 491 -42.94 -9.62 12.53
CA GLN A 491 -44.33 -10.08 12.61
C GLN A 491 -44.63 -10.69 13.98
N ARG A 492 -45.69 -10.21 14.62
CA ARG A 492 -46.16 -10.68 15.92
C ARG A 492 -47.21 -11.77 15.75
N ASP A 493 -47.09 -12.85 16.52
CA ASP A 493 -48.17 -13.84 16.67
C ASP A 493 -49.23 -13.33 17.66
N LEU A 494 -50.40 -12.99 17.14
CA LEU A 494 -51.52 -12.50 17.96
C LEU A 494 -52.18 -13.61 18.79
N SER A 495 -51.91 -14.88 18.52
CA SER A 495 -52.41 -16.02 19.30
C SER A 495 -51.63 -16.25 20.61
N THR A 496 -50.38 -15.78 20.67
CA THR A 496 -49.53 -15.80 21.87
C THR A 496 -49.06 -14.38 22.21
N PRO A 497 -49.96 -13.53 22.76
CA PRO A 497 -49.78 -12.08 22.72
C PRO A 497 -48.56 -11.57 23.50
N THR A 498 -48.07 -12.30 24.51
CA THR A 498 -46.96 -11.92 25.41
C THR A 498 -45.64 -12.59 25.06
N THR A 499 -45.55 -13.25 23.91
CA THR A 499 -44.39 -14.04 23.49
C THR A 499 -43.91 -13.56 22.13
N PHE A 500 -42.61 -13.33 22.00
CA PHE A 500 -41.99 -12.76 20.79
C PHE A 500 -40.78 -13.60 20.36
N GLU A 501 -40.73 -14.05 19.11
CA GLU A 501 -39.61 -14.85 18.61
C GLU A 501 -38.68 -14.02 17.71
N VAL A 502 -37.43 -13.87 18.12
CA VAL A 502 -36.43 -13.03 17.46
C VAL A 502 -35.18 -13.83 17.05
N PRO A 503 -34.45 -13.39 16.02
CA PRO A 503 -33.09 -13.88 15.81
C PRO A 503 -32.23 -13.53 17.02
N GLN A 504 -31.25 -14.36 17.35
CA GLN A 504 -30.36 -14.16 18.49
C GLN A 504 -28.93 -14.45 18.05
N SER A 505 -28.02 -13.48 18.26
CA SER A 505 -26.60 -13.64 17.91
C SER A 505 -25.94 -14.75 18.73
N ALA A 506 -24.96 -15.44 18.16
CA ALA A 506 -24.11 -16.36 18.90
C ALA A 506 -23.16 -15.62 19.88
N VAL A 507 -22.94 -14.33 19.67
CA VAL A 507 -22.06 -13.48 20.50
C VAL A 507 -22.88 -12.88 21.64
N ALA A 508 -22.55 -13.24 22.90
CA ALA A 508 -23.31 -12.83 24.08
C ALA A 508 -23.46 -11.31 24.27
N SER A 509 -22.47 -10.53 23.84
CA SER A 509 -22.48 -9.06 23.87
C SER A 509 -23.34 -8.43 22.77
N GLN A 510 -24.00 -9.22 21.93
CA GLN A 510 -24.92 -8.76 20.89
C GLN A 510 -26.36 -9.27 21.11
N GLN A 511 -26.58 -10.03 22.17
CA GLN A 511 -27.87 -10.67 22.46
C GLN A 511 -28.87 -9.74 23.12
N VAL A 512 -30.15 -9.99 22.87
CA VAL A 512 -31.26 -9.45 23.67
C VAL A 512 -31.20 -10.07 25.07
N ARG A 513 -31.52 -9.26 26.09
CA ARG A 513 -31.43 -9.63 27.51
C ARG A 513 -32.69 -9.19 28.26
N GLU A 514 -32.86 -9.75 29.46
CA GLU A 514 -33.86 -9.28 30.41
C GLU A 514 -33.65 -7.79 30.71
N GLY A 515 -34.75 -7.03 30.78
CA GLY A 515 -34.74 -5.58 30.91
C GLY A 515 -34.77 -4.79 29.60
N ASP A 516 -34.58 -5.45 28.44
CA ASP A 516 -34.86 -4.85 27.14
C ASP A 516 -36.34 -4.55 26.95
N VAL A 517 -36.67 -3.78 25.90
CA VAL A 517 -38.06 -3.41 25.64
C VAL A 517 -38.49 -3.85 24.25
N VAL A 518 -39.70 -4.40 24.19
CA VAL A 518 -40.44 -4.69 22.97
C VAL A 518 -41.44 -3.56 22.75
N VAL A 519 -41.38 -2.94 21.58
CA VAL A 519 -42.28 -1.86 21.17
C VAL A 519 -43.18 -2.39 20.07
N LEU A 520 -44.48 -2.36 20.31
CA LEU A 520 -45.48 -2.79 19.31
C LEU A 520 -45.79 -1.65 18.35
N ALA A 521 -46.01 -1.99 17.09
CA ALA A 521 -46.32 -1.02 16.05
C ALA A 521 -47.22 -1.60 14.96
N SER A 522 -47.74 -0.70 14.14
CA SER A 522 -48.31 -0.92 12.82
C SER A 522 -47.72 0.15 11.88
N LEU A 523 -48.16 0.20 10.62
CA LEU A 523 -47.70 1.22 9.68
C LEU A 523 -48.00 2.65 10.14
N ASP A 524 -49.07 2.85 10.91
CA ASP A 524 -49.57 4.19 11.27
C ASP A 524 -49.54 4.50 12.78
N ILE A 525 -49.39 3.47 13.63
CA ILE A 525 -49.52 3.59 15.09
C ILE A 525 -48.36 2.87 15.78
N ILE A 526 -47.68 3.57 16.69
CA ILE A 526 -46.68 3.01 17.60
C ILE A 526 -47.27 2.96 19.01
N CYS A 527 -47.15 1.82 19.69
CA CYS A 527 -47.57 1.70 21.08
C CYS A 527 -46.66 2.56 21.98
N THR A 528 -47.28 3.37 22.84
CA THR A 528 -46.56 4.23 23.78
C THR A 528 -46.11 3.50 25.05
N THR A 529 -46.56 2.26 25.25
CA THR A 529 -46.19 1.42 26.40
C THR A 529 -45.10 0.45 26.00
N ASP A 530 -43.94 0.57 26.65
CA ASP A 530 -42.83 -0.36 26.49
C ASP A 530 -43.12 -1.68 27.22
N LEU A 531 -43.00 -2.80 26.52
CA LEU A 531 -43.13 -4.13 27.10
C LEU A 531 -41.75 -4.61 27.53
N VAL A 532 -41.50 -4.69 28.83
CA VAL A 532 -40.17 -5.08 29.35
C VAL A 532 -40.01 -6.59 29.22
N VAL A 533 -38.91 -7.01 28.58
CA VAL A 533 -38.49 -8.40 28.47
C VAL A 533 -38.14 -8.91 29.86
N SER A 534 -38.90 -9.89 30.33
CA SER A 534 -38.73 -10.51 31.64
C SER A 534 -38.01 -11.85 31.59
N SER A 535 -37.97 -12.51 30.44
CA SER A 535 -37.22 -13.75 30.24
C SER A 535 -36.82 -13.91 28.78
N VAL A 536 -35.65 -14.53 28.56
CA VAL A 536 -35.12 -14.89 27.24
C VAL A 536 -34.86 -16.39 27.23
N GLN A 537 -35.62 -17.13 26.43
CA GLN A 537 -35.53 -18.59 26.33
C GLN A 537 -35.09 -19.00 24.93
N PRO A 538 -34.36 -20.12 24.75
CA PRO A 538 -34.09 -20.68 23.43
C PRO A 538 -35.40 -21.02 22.71
N ALA A 539 -35.52 -20.64 21.42
CA ALA A 539 -36.64 -21.07 20.59
C ALA A 539 -36.38 -22.48 20.00
N ALA A 540 -37.40 -23.07 19.38
CA ALA A 540 -37.28 -24.38 18.71
C ALA A 540 -36.36 -24.34 17.48
N GLU A 541 -36.28 -23.18 16.82
CA GLU A 541 -35.38 -22.94 15.70
C GLU A 541 -34.01 -22.47 16.18
N ALA A 542 -32.94 -23.08 15.66
CA ALA A 542 -31.57 -22.73 16.03
C ALA A 542 -31.25 -21.27 15.67
N GLY A 543 -30.57 -20.56 16.58
CA GLY A 543 -30.23 -19.14 16.39
C GLY A 543 -31.39 -18.17 16.66
N ARG A 544 -32.49 -18.64 17.26
CA ARG A 544 -33.61 -17.78 17.68
C ARG A 544 -33.86 -17.88 19.18
N ALA A 545 -34.40 -16.80 19.72
CA ALA A 545 -34.82 -16.71 21.11
C ALA A 545 -36.29 -16.30 21.20
N ARG A 546 -36.96 -16.85 22.22
CA ARG A 546 -38.30 -16.50 22.65
C ARG A 546 -38.19 -15.52 23.82
N LEU A 547 -38.75 -14.33 23.63
CA LEU A 547 -38.84 -13.28 24.64
C LEU A 547 -40.22 -13.33 25.29
N GLU A 548 -40.25 -13.26 26.60
CA GLU A 548 -41.48 -13.11 27.38
C GLU A 548 -41.50 -11.74 28.04
N THR A 549 -42.69 -11.13 28.16
CA THR A 549 -42.86 -9.81 28.80
C THR A 549 -43.87 -9.90 29.95
N LEU A 550 -43.53 -9.34 31.11
CA LEU A 550 -44.44 -9.25 32.27
C LEU A 550 -45.41 -8.07 32.19
N THR A 551 -45.11 -7.05 31.38
CA THR A 551 -45.99 -5.89 31.20
C THR A 551 -47.25 -6.32 30.42
N PRO A 552 -48.47 -6.17 30.99
CA PRO A 552 -49.69 -6.44 30.25
C PRO A 552 -49.78 -5.53 29.04
N ILE A 553 -50.15 -6.09 27.89
CA ILE A 553 -50.30 -5.31 26.67
C ILE A 553 -51.57 -4.47 26.79
N PRO A 554 -51.48 -3.13 26.67
CA PRO A 554 -52.67 -2.28 26.72
C PRO A 554 -53.68 -2.70 25.65
N GLU A 555 -54.97 -2.61 25.97
CA GLU A 555 -56.04 -2.97 25.03
C GLU A 555 -55.89 -2.23 23.69
N SER A 556 -55.49 -0.97 23.74
CA SER A 556 -55.23 -0.11 22.57
C SER A 556 -54.06 -0.58 21.69
N CYS A 557 -53.13 -1.37 22.21
CA CYS A 557 -51.98 -1.91 21.48
C CYS A 557 -52.14 -3.41 21.13
N SER A 558 -53.20 -4.06 21.62
CA SER A 558 -53.38 -5.51 21.54
C SER A 558 -53.40 -6.04 20.10
N GLN A 559 -53.93 -5.26 19.16
CA GLN A 559 -54.08 -5.61 17.74
C GLN A 559 -52.90 -5.17 16.85
N LEU A 560 -51.84 -4.57 17.42
CA LEU A 560 -50.70 -4.14 16.64
C LEU A 560 -49.89 -5.36 16.14
N PRO A 561 -49.69 -5.50 14.81
CA PRO A 561 -49.16 -6.72 14.20
C PRO A 561 -47.63 -6.77 14.12
N LEU A 562 -46.94 -5.65 14.33
CA LEU A 562 -45.48 -5.57 14.24
C LEU A 562 -44.88 -5.33 15.63
N PHE A 563 -43.63 -5.75 15.81
CA PHE A 563 -42.86 -5.40 17.00
C PHE A 563 -41.39 -5.15 16.66
N THR A 564 -40.77 -4.27 17.46
CA THR A 564 -39.34 -3.99 17.41
C THR A 564 -38.73 -4.20 18.79
N VAL A 565 -37.55 -4.83 18.85
CA VAL A 565 -36.81 -5.02 20.11
C VAL A 565 -35.72 -3.97 20.23
N ARG A 566 -35.64 -3.32 21.38
CA ARG A 566 -34.70 -2.22 21.65
C ARG A 566 -33.90 -2.48 22.92
N ALA A 567 -32.65 -2.05 22.89
CA ALA A 567 -31.81 -2.05 24.08
C ALA A 567 -32.42 -1.17 25.17
N SER A 568 -32.47 -1.66 26.40
CA SER A 568 -32.94 -0.88 27.55
C SER A 568 -32.30 -1.38 28.85
N GLY A 569 -32.80 -0.89 29.98
CA GLY A 569 -32.30 -1.26 31.30
C GLY A 569 -30.86 -0.77 31.53
N PRO A 570 -30.03 -1.56 32.24
CA PRO A 570 -28.65 -1.17 32.58
C PRO A 570 -27.70 -1.02 31.37
N GLN A 571 -28.00 -1.70 30.25
CA GLN A 571 -27.24 -1.62 28.99
C GLN A 571 -28.15 -1.07 27.90
N SER A 572 -28.43 0.24 28.00
CA SER A 572 -29.41 0.96 27.17
C SER A 572 -28.84 1.48 25.85
N PHE A 573 -27.55 1.32 25.60
CA PHE A 573 -26.91 1.66 24.34
C PHE A 573 -26.62 0.43 23.48
N LEU A 574 -26.73 0.60 22.17
CA LEU A 574 -26.11 -0.28 21.18
C LEU A 574 -24.90 0.43 20.57
N LEU A 575 -23.73 -0.21 20.57
CA LEU A 575 -22.57 0.27 19.84
C LEU A 575 -22.57 -0.32 18.44
N VAL A 576 -22.67 0.55 17.44
CA VAL A 576 -22.58 0.17 16.02
C VAL A 576 -21.38 0.83 15.35
N ASP A 577 -20.82 0.17 14.35
CA ASP A 577 -19.75 0.71 13.52
C ASP A 577 -20.27 1.73 12.49
N GLN A 578 -19.38 2.21 11.63
CA GLN A 578 -19.71 3.14 10.55
C GLN A 578 -20.76 2.58 9.57
N ASN A 579 -20.78 1.26 9.37
CA ASN A 579 -21.66 0.54 8.45
C ASN A 579 -23.01 0.16 9.09
N GLY A 580 -23.21 0.45 10.38
CA GLY A 580 -24.41 0.09 11.13
C GLY A 580 -24.40 -1.35 11.68
N THR A 581 -23.26 -2.04 11.62
CA THR A 581 -23.10 -3.38 12.21
C THR A 581 -23.08 -3.25 13.73
N LEU A 582 -23.87 -4.07 14.43
CA LEU A 582 -23.82 -4.15 15.89
C LEU A 582 -22.51 -4.79 16.33
N LEU A 583 -21.68 -4.02 17.04
CA LEU A 583 -20.45 -4.49 17.64
C LEU A 583 -20.74 -5.12 19.00
N SER A 584 -21.40 -4.35 19.87
CA SER A 584 -21.67 -4.76 21.24
C SER A 584 -22.78 -3.91 21.85
N ARG A 585 -23.46 -4.43 22.87
CA ARG A 585 -24.31 -3.67 23.79
C ARG A 585 -23.67 -3.47 25.18
N ASP A 586 -22.58 -4.18 25.47
CA ASP A 586 -21.85 -4.12 26.74
C ASP A 586 -20.93 -2.90 26.75
N VAL A 587 -21.56 -1.72 26.79
CA VAL A 587 -20.86 -0.44 26.58
C VAL A 587 -21.35 0.66 27.53
N THR A 588 -22.31 0.38 28.41
CA THR A 588 -22.85 1.36 29.36
C THR A 588 -22.25 1.13 30.75
N GLY A 589 -21.66 2.16 31.35
CA GLY A 589 -21.21 2.12 32.75
C GLY A 589 -20.25 3.23 33.13
N THR A 590 -20.26 3.60 34.41
CA THR A 590 -19.39 4.64 34.98
C THR A 590 -18.15 4.09 35.69
N SER A 591 -18.07 2.78 35.90
CA SER A 591 -16.94 2.15 36.61
C SER A 591 -15.96 1.49 35.66
N ALA A 592 -14.66 1.61 35.97
CA ALA A 592 -13.57 0.88 35.30
C ALA A 592 -13.78 -0.65 35.28
N THR A 593 -14.59 -1.18 36.20
CA THR A 593 -14.91 -2.61 36.31
C THR A 593 -15.99 -3.12 35.34
N VAL A 594 -16.75 -2.22 34.68
CA VAL A 594 -17.70 -2.62 33.63
C VAL A 594 -16.94 -2.68 32.31
N PRO A 595 -16.67 -3.87 31.75
CA PRO A 595 -15.90 -3.99 30.51
C PRO A 595 -16.63 -3.20 29.41
N GLY A 596 -15.91 -2.27 28.78
CA GLY A 596 -16.41 -1.57 27.60
C GLY A 596 -16.23 -2.46 26.38
N TYR A 597 -16.54 -1.95 25.19
CA TYR A 597 -16.14 -2.64 23.98
C TYR A 597 -14.65 -2.41 23.73
N GLU A 598 -13.89 -3.50 23.55
CA GLU A 598 -12.46 -3.46 23.33
C GLU A 598 -12.13 -3.78 21.87
N ILE A 599 -11.30 -2.92 21.28
CA ILE A 599 -10.76 -3.10 19.94
C ILE A 599 -9.27 -3.41 20.09
N PRO A 600 -8.80 -4.59 19.67
CA PRO A 600 -7.37 -4.88 19.64
C PRO A 600 -6.61 -3.85 18.80
N THR A 601 -5.46 -3.42 19.29
CA THR A 601 -4.64 -2.38 18.65
C THR A 601 -3.22 -2.87 18.40
N ALA A 602 -2.58 -2.32 17.38
CA ALA A 602 -1.17 -2.48 17.09
C ALA A 602 -0.63 -1.17 16.51
N TYR A 603 0.67 -0.91 16.66
CA TYR A 603 1.26 0.27 16.03
C TYR A 603 1.34 0.10 14.51
N THR A 604 0.91 1.13 13.80
CA THR A 604 1.08 1.30 12.35
C THR A 604 2.10 2.39 12.02
N PHE A 605 2.49 3.18 13.03
CA PHE A 605 3.43 4.30 12.91
C PHE A 605 4.16 4.53 14.24
N HIS A 606 5.44 4.90 14.15
CA HIS A 606 6.22 5.37 15.29
C HIS A 606 6.40 6.89 15.21
N SER A 607 5.90 7.58 16.24
CA SER A 607 6.18 8.99 16.45
C SER A 607 7.69 9.20 16.69
N ALA A 608 8.19 10.43 16.49
CA ALA A 608 9.62 10.71 16.69
C ALA A 608 10.09 10.47 18.15
N ASP A 609 9.18 10.61 19.09
CA ASP A 609 9.38 10.38 20.53
C ASP A 609 8.99 8.95 20.98
N PHE A 610 8.86 8.00 20.05
CA PHE A 610 8.37 6.65 20.37
C PHE A 610 9.17 5.94 21.47
N LEU A 611 10.50 6.09 21.49
CA LEU A 611 11.38 5.52 22.51
C LEU A 611 11.55 6.41 23.75
N ALA A 612 10.85 7.54 23.84
CA ALA A 612 10.92 8.42 25.00
C ALA A 612 10.30 7.77 26.24
N THR A 613 10.55 8.36 27.41
CA THR A 613 10.00 7.91 28.69
C THR A 613 9.19 9.01 29.35
N THR A 614 8.26 8.60 30.21
CA THR A 614 7.43 9.49 31.04
C THR A 614 7.43 9.02 32.49
N SER A 615 7.02 9.90 33.41
CA SER A 615 6.96 9.62 34.85
C SER A 615 5.52 9.52 35.33
N LEU A 616 5.15 8.37 35.87
CA LEU A 616 3.85 8.14 36.50
C LEU A 616 3.94 8.38 38.01
N SER A 617 2.91 9.01 38.58
CA SER A 617 2.73 9.11 40.03
C SER A 617 1.81 8.00 40.53
N GLY A 618 1.83 7.71 41.84
CA GLY A 618 0.95 6.69 42.46
C GLY A 618 1.69 5.56 43.17
N CYS A 619 3.02 5.49 43.04
CA CYS A 619 3.86 4.54 43.77
C CYS A 619 4.40 5.16 45.07
N ASP A 620 4.47 4.35 46.14
CA ASP A 620 4.96 4.77 47.46
C ASP A 620 6.47 5.15 47.43
N SER A 621 7.23 4.62 46.47
CA SER A 621 8.65 4.89 46.24
C SER A 621 8.93 6.20 45.47
N GLY A 622 7.88 6.94 45.05
CA GLY A 622 8.00 8.13 44.22
C GLY A 622 7.52 7.91 42.79
N ALA A 623 7.94 8.79 41.87
CA ALA A 623 7.53 8.70 40.47
C ALA A 623 8.18 7.50 39.77
N LEU A 624 7.38 6.70 39.08
CA LEU A 624 7.81 5.55 38.29
C LEU A 624 8.11 6.00 36.85
N THR A 625 9.33 5.80 36.36
CA THR A 625 9.67 6.08 34.96
C THR A 625 9.28 4.88 34.09
N VAL A 626 8.47 5.13 33.07
CA VAL A 626 7.94 4.13 32.13
C VAL A 626 8.14 4.60 30.68
N PRO A 627 8.08 3.71 29.67
CA PRO A 627 8.02 4.12 28.27
C PRO A 627 6.84 5.06 28.01
N LEU A 628 7.05 6.11 27.22
CA LEU A 628 5.97 7.00 26.76
C LEU A 628 4.96 6.20 25.93
N TYR A 629 5.47 5.33 25.05
CA TYR A 629 4.70 4.37 24.27
C TYR A 629 5.05 2.95 24.72
N PRO A 630 4.07 2.14 25.15
CA PRO A 630 4.33 0.75 25.53
C PRO A 630 4.77 -0.09 24.32
N THR A 631 5.52 -1.16 24.55
CA THR A 631 5.96 -2.08 23.47
C THR A 631 4.81 -2.82 22.79
N THR A 632 3.71 -3.01 23.50
CA THR A 632 2.46 -3.55 22.97
C THR A 632 1.33 -2.63 23.42
N PRO A 633 0.64 -1.96 22.49
CA PRO A 633 -0.40 -1.01 22.85
C PRO A 633 -1.61 -1.77 23.44
N PRO A 634 -2.19 -1.31 24.55
CA PRO A 634 -3.40 -1.91 25.11
C PRO A 634 -4.60 -1.63 24.19
N PRO A 635 -5.65 -2.47 24.22
CA PRO A 635 -6.81 -2.30 23.35
C PRO A 635 -7.48 -0.95 23.54
N LEU A 636 -8.05 -0.42 22.47
CA LEU A 636 -8.90 0.77 22.51
C LEU A 636 -10.24 0.39 23.14
N ARG A 637 -10.60 1.06 24.23
CA ARG A 637 -11.85 0.82 24.94
C ARG A 637 -12.86 1.93 24.68
N LEU A 638 -14.07 1.52 24.29
CA LEU A 638 -15.20 2.38 23.98
C LEU A 638 -16.32 2.17 25.01
N ARG A 639 -16.76 3.24 25.69
CA ARG A 639 -17.81 3.17 26.72
C ARG A 639 -18.64 4.46 26.81
N ALA A 640 -19.95 4.34 26.91
CA ALA A 640 -20.84 5.42 27.32
C ALA A 640 -20.96 5.45 28.85
N GLU A 641 -20.62 6.59 29.46
CA GLU A 641 -20.62 6.75 30.93
C GLU A 641 -21.95 7.25 31.47
N ALA A 642 -22.74 7.99 30.68
CA ALA A 642 -24.02 8.52 31.14
C ALA A 642 -25.06 8.61 30.03
N VAL A 643 -26.33 8.59 30.45
CA VAL A 643 -27.50 8.92 29.63
C VAL A 643 -28.03 10.24 30.16
N GLN A 644 -27.61 11.37 29.56
CA GLN A 644 -28.14 12.67 29.94
C GLN A 644 -28.83 13.31 28.75
N SER A 645 -30.12 13.60 28.91
CA SER A 645 -30.95 14.34 27.95
C SER A 645 -31.12 13.70 26.56
N LEU A 646 -30.85 12.41 26.40
CA LEU A 646 -31.10 11.68 25.15
C LEU A 646 -32.55 11.15 25.09
N VAL A 647 -33.16 11.26 23.92
CA VAL A 647 -34.39 10.53 23.58
C VAL A 647 -34.08 9.28 22.76
N ARG A 648 -35.02 8.36 22.70
CA ARG A 648 -34.89 7.10 21.96
C ARG A 648 -34.45 7.36 20.51
N GLY A 649 -33.35 6.71 20.10
CA GLY A 649 -32.78 6.84 18.75
C GLY A 649 -31.73 7.93 18.61
N ASP A 650 -31.57 8.81 19.62
CA ASP A 650 -30.42 9.69 19.70
C ASP A 650 -29.15 8.86 19.90
N ARG A 651 -28.01 9.42 19.51
CA ARG A 651 -26.74 8.71 19.53
C ARG A 651 -25.57 9.61 19.85
N TYR A 652 -24.57 9.07 20.53
CA TYR A 652 -23.23 9.66 20.52
C TYR A 652 -22.49 9.14 19.31
N VAL A 653 -22.15 10.03 18.38
CA VAL A 653 -21.26 9.75 17.26
C VAL A 653 -19.84 10.05 17.70
N VAL A 654 -19.03 9.02 17.81
CA VAL A 654 -17.64 9.06 18.27
C VAL A 654 -16.74 8.83 17.07
N THR A 655 -15.94 9.85 16.74
CA THR A 655 -14.88 9.73 15.75
C THR A 655 -13.57 9.57 16.49
N VAL A 656 -12.83 8.53 16.14
CA VAL A 656 -11.52 8.21 16.70
C VAL A 656 -10.48 8.32 15.60
N GLY A 657 -9.33 8.91 15.91
CA GLY A 657 -8.22 9.07 14.98
C GLY A 657 -6.87 8.64 15.58
N SER A 658 -6.06 7.98 14.76
CA SER A 658 -4.67 7.57 15.04
C SER A 658 -3.73 8.75 15.29
N GLY A 659 -4.12 9.92 14.79
CA GLY A 659 -3.27 11.11 14.72
C GLY A 659 -2.13 10.95 13.71
N VAL A 660 -2.32 10.10 12.70
CA VAL A 660 -1.35 9.85 11.64
C VAL A 660 -2.05 9.95 10.30
N ALA A 661 -1.62 10.88 9.45
CA ALA A 661 -2.12 10.97 8.08
C ALA A 661 -0.99 10.73 7.07
N THR A 662 -1.01 9.57 6.42
CA THR A 662 0.01 9.23 5.41
C THR A 662 -0.11 10.10 4.15
N TYR A 663 0.99 10.23 3.40
CA TYR A 663 1.00 10.94 2.12
C TYR A 663 0.57 10.01 0.98
N VAL A 664 -0.65 10.22 0.48
CA VAL A 664 -1.20 9.43 -0.62
C VAL A 664 -1.81 10.35 -1.64
N ALA A 665 -1.57 10.12 -2.92
CA ALA A 665 -2.23 10.83 -4.00
C ALA A 665 -2.67 9.85 -5.09
N GLY A 666 -3.35 10.35 -6.12
CA GLY A 666 -3.59 9.59 -7.33
C GLY A 666 -4.30 10.44 -8.36
N VAL A 667 -4.60 9.84 -9.49
CA VAL A 667 -5.11 10.56 -10.66
C VAL A 667 -6.59 10.84 -10.49
N ASP A 668 -7.01 12.08 -10.70
CA ASP A 668 -8.43 12.42 -10.81
C ASP A 668 -8.97 11.86 -12.14
N THR A 669 -9.59 10.69 -12.04
CA THR A 669 -10.20 9.96 -13.17
C THR A 669 -11.65 10.37 -13.42
N SER A 670 -12.17 11.38 -12.70
CA SER A 670 -13.52 11.87 -12.89
C SER A 670 -13.70 12.49 -14.29
N ASN A 671 -14.93 12.41 -14.81
CA ASN A 671 -15.29 12.96 -16.12
C ASN A 671 -15.08 14.48 -16.23
N ASN A 672 -14.90 15.18 -15.10
CA ASN A 672 -14.73 16.63 -15.04
C ASN A 672 -13.26 17.07 -15.02
N SER A 673 -12.29 16.14 -15.01
CA SER A 673 -10.86 16.44 -14.92
C SER A 673 -10.29 17.18 -16.15
N GLY A 674 -11.06 17.34 -17.23
CA GLY A 674 -10.71 18.16 -18.40
C GLY A 674 -9.57 17.62 -19.28
N ALA A 675 -8.87 16.56 -18.85
CA ALA A 675 -7.62 16.08 -19.45
C ALA A 675 -7.67 14.61 -19.96
N ALA A 676 -8.86 14.02 -20.10
CA ALA A 676 -9.04 12.63 -20.55
C ALA A 676 -8.25 11.58 -19.74
N LEU A 677 -8.07 11.82 -18.44
CA LEU A 677 -7.26 10.97 -17.54
C LEU A 677 -7.98 9.72 -17.03
N GLN A 678 -9.22 9.49 -17.46
CA GLN A 678 -10.09 8.38 -17.04
C GLN A 678 -9.49 6.97 -17.27
N PHE A 679 -8.49 6.85 -18.14
CA PHE A 679 -7.81 5.58 -18.43
C PHE A 679 -6.56 5.33 -17.54
N TYR A 680 -6.12 6.34 -16.79
CA TYR A 680 -4.93 6.27 -15.93
C TYR A 680 -5.29 5.74 -14.54
N THR A 681 -5.78 4.49 -14.47
CA THR A 681 -6.29 3.87 -13.24
C THR A 681 -5.34 2.87 -12.60
N LEU A 682 -4.46 2.22 -13.38
CA LEU A 682 -3.53 1.20 -12.88
C LEU A 682 -2.09 1.67 -13.09
N PRO A 683 -1.49 2.36 -12.11
CA PRO A 683 -0.09 2.74 -12.20
C PRO A 683 0.81 1.50 -12.08
N GLY A 684 1.86 1.47 -12.88
CA GLY A 684 2.91 0.46 -12.88
C GLY A 684 4.23 1.02 -12.34
N PRO A 685 5.38 0.58 -12.89
CA PRO A 685 6.69 1.07 -12.51
C PRO A 685 6.81 2.60 -12.61
N VAL A 686 7.64 3.13 -11.72
CA VAL A 686 7.91 4.56 -11.57
C VAL A 686 9.41 4.80 -11.69
N ALA A 687 9.79 5.87 -12.38
CA ALA A 687 11.11 6.46 -12.31
C ALA A 687 10.95 7.94 -11.94
N ALA A 688 11.93 8.48 -11.25
CA ALA A 688 11.92 9.87 -10.84
C ALA A 688 13.20 10.57 -11.29
N SER A 689 13.07 11.85 -11.60
CA SER A 689 14.13 12.70 -12.12
C SER A 689 14.10 14.04 -11.39
N GLN A 690 15.29 14.65 -11.25
CA GLN A 690 15.43 16.08 -10.97
C GLN A 690 15.76 16.85 -12.26
N ALA A 691 15.02 16.62 -13.34
CA ALA A 691 15.25 17.35 -14.60
C ALA A 691 14.74 18.79 -14.49
N GLY A 692 15.58 19.77 -14.83
CA GLY A 692 15.19 21.18 -14.92
C GLY A 692 14.91 21.87 -13.57
N GLY A 693 15.38 21.31 -12.46
CA GLY A 693 15.22 21.90 -11.12
C GLY A 693 13.87 21.61 -10.44
N ALA A 694 13.00 20.81 -11.07
CA ALA A 694 11.72 20.39 -10.50
C ALA A 694 11.77 18.90 -10.11
N GLY A 695 11.13 18.53 -9.00
CA GLY A 695 10.90 17.14 -8.62
C GLY A 695 9.87 16.48 -9.52
N LEU A 696 10.30 15.59 -10.43
CA LEU A 696 9.43 14.96 -11.41
C LEU A 696 9.40 13.44 -11.26
N ALA A 697 8.21 12.86 -11.33
CA ALA A 697 8.03 11.42 -11.44
C ALA A 697 7.37 11.06 -12.79
N TYR A 698 7.78 9.94 -13.36
CA TYR A 698 7.21 9.35 -14.56
C TYR A 698 6.70 7.97 -14.19
N ILE A 699 5.41 7.74 -14.40
CA ILE A 699 4.74 6.51 -13.99
C ILE A 699 4.16 5.86 -15.24
N ALA A 700 4.51 4.61 -15.49
CA ALA A 700 3.92 3.80 -16.54
C ALA A 700 2.46 3.49 -16.17
N TYR A 701 1.53 3.61 -17.12
CA TYR A 701 0.14 3.19 -16.96
C TYR A 701 -0.20 2.20 -18.05
N PRO A 702 -0.08 0.89 -17.78
CA PRO A 702 -0.57 -0.15 -18.69
C PRO A 702 -2.04 0.04 -19.05
N SER A 703 -2.87 0.57 -18.13
CA SER A 703 -4.30 0.82 -18.38
C SER A 703 -4.58 1.91 -19.41
N ALA A 704 -3.62 2.80 -19.67
CA ALA A 704 -3.74 3.93 -20.58
C ALA A 704 -2.83 3.81 -21.81
N ASP A 705 -2.03 2.76 -21.91
CA ASP A 705 -0.92 2.63 -22.87
C ASP A 705 -0.10 3.92 -22.94
N GLY A 706 0.34 4.39 -21.77
CA GLY A 706 0.95 5.71 -21.65
C GLY A 706 1.78 5.90 -20.40
N ILE A 707 2.41 7.07 -20.32
CA ILE A 707 3.15 7.54 -19.14
C ILE A 707 2.49 8.80 -18.62
N LEU A 708 2.39 8.91 -17.30
CA LEU A 708 2.02 10.14 -16.63
C LEU A 708 3.26 10.81 -16.06
N GLN A 709 3.48 12.07 -16.42
CA GLN A 709 4.44 12.93 -15.75
C GLN A 709 3.74 13.64 -14.58
N VAL A 710 4.31 13.51 -13.40
CA VAL A 710 3.84 14.12 -12.15
C VAL A 710 4.87 15.13 -11.68
N ASN A 711 4.43 16.37 -11.42
CA ASN A 711 5.23 17.34 -10.68
C ASN A 711 4.95 17.17 -9.19
N LEU A 712 5.96 16.73 -8.44
CA LEU A 712 5.84 16.41 -7.01
C LEU A 712 5.59 17.65 -6.14
N GLU A 713 6.01 18.83 -6.61
CA GLU A 713 5.77 20.12 -5.95
C GLU A 713 4.34 20.62 -6.11
N LEU A 714 3.58 20.05 -7.04
CA LEU A 714 2.18 20.42 -7.32
C LEU A 714 1.21 19.28 -6.96
N LEU A 715 1.72 18.22 -6.34
CA LEU A 715 0.92 17.07 -5.95
C LEU A 715 0.16 17.42 -4.65
N PHE A 716 -1.16 17.35 -4.68
CA PHE A 716 -1.99 17.58 -3.50
C PHE A 716 -2.18 16.25 -2.74
N PRO A 717 -1.57 16.09 -1.54
CA PRO A 717 -1.76 14.88 -0.77
C PRO A 717 -3.21 14.75 -0.32
N ASN A 718 -3.66 13.50 -0.23
CA ASN A 718 -4.97 13.10 0.25
C ASN A 718 -6.15 13.73 -0.49
N ALA A 719 -5.96 14.29 -1.69
CA ALA A 719 -7.05 14.85 -2.48
C ALA A 719 -8.08 13.78 -2.91
N LEU A 720 -7.63 12.56 -3.19
CA LEU A 720 -8.53 11.40 -3.40
C LEU A 720 -9.34 11.08 -2.13
N ASN A 721 -8.68 11.16 -0.97
CA ASN A 721 -9.31 10.95 0.32
C ASN A 721 -10.17 12.14 0.75
N ALA A 722 -9.92 13.35 0.25
CA ALA A 722 -10.71 14.53 0.54
C ALA A 722 -12.15 14.38 0.05
N GLN A 723 -12.41 13.54 -0.97
CA GLN A 723 -13.76 13.16 -1.38
C GLN A 723 -14.45 12.20 -0.39
N ALA A 724 -13.67 11.35 0.29
CA ALA A 724 -14.15 10.47 1.37
C ALA A 724 -14.18 11.15 2.76
N LEU A 725 -13.36 12.18 2.94
CA LEU A 725 -13.22 13.03 4.12
C LEU A 725 -13.95 14.37 3.95
N VAL A 726 -14.75 14.56 2.88
CA VAL A 726 -15.68 15.69 2.83
C VAL A 726 -16.61 15.51 4.02
N ARG A 727 -16.43 16.44 4.96
CA ARG A 727 -17.31 16.73 6.08
C ARG A 727 -18.74 16.31 5.77
N LEU A 728 -19.24 15.39 6.58
CA LEU A 728 -20.64 15.37 6.95
C LEU A 728 -20.88 16.63 7.79
N ASP A 729 -21.08 17.75 7.10
CA ASP A 729 -21.77 18.90 7.67
C ASP A 729 -23.15 18.43 8.19
#